data_AF-A0A9P6DHE3-F1
#
_entry.id   AF-A0A9P6DHE3-F1
#
_cell.length_a   1.000
_cell.length_b   1.000
_cell.length_c   1.000
_cell.angle_alpha   90.00
_cell.angle_beta   90.00
_cell.angle_gamma   90.00
#
_symmetry.space_group_name_H-M   'P 1'
#
loop_
_entity.id
_entity.type
_entity.pdbx_description
1 polymer ?
#
loop_
_entity_poly.entity_id
_entity_poly.type
_entity_poly.pdbx_seq_one_letter_code
_entity_poly.pdbx_strand_id
1 'polypeptide(L)'
;MSKLVWSLTKGLLVSNALFTSLGYVDGQQGVAAQYLLGLGSSAQGVGDITGPVVETNLMGYASLAQVGTGLHMRQRSRAFIIADAAKPSDRVVFINADIAMGDSGVRRSIVSQLSSQFPGVYTNDNIAFVGTHQHSGVGGFLENLLPQITSLGYVKQSADAIVAGTVRAVQRAHTSLAPGKLSLGNTTVLDANINRSPSAYLANPAEERARYEFDQDKDMTLLRFDDANGNPRGFLNFFAVHGTSIYENNTLISTDNKGMAAFLYESSVEPAAMPGNTTFVAGFTQNTANVGDTSPNTLGAFCESPGEAFDGQPCDFETSTCGGTAQACHGRGPGFRISDFESNQIIGDAQFQGARRLMSSTLAPVHGAVKSVHTYLNMATHSFQLPNGSTAKTCPAALGFSFAGGTTDGPGAFDFVQGDNSTSQNPFWQIVKGAITPLPSDEQKACQAPKPILLNTGAASTPYAWSPSTVSIQMLRIGNFVILVMPGELTTMAGRRMREALRAKLISSGVIGSDAYVVVAGPANTYAHYVTTKEEYSIQRYEGASTIFGQYTLDAYIDKYGSLVSFLADNASAGVVPPSDPAPPDLSGKAISLQVSLSALRALPVCVAFRLDTHSLFYVYVYVAFTSRVCAYVRMLFRFSLLAQTAVVFDAAPIGKRFGQVLTNVNTTPYRAGDAVRVQFVGANPRNNLRLESTFLTVEQQVNGQWRAVRSDSHPSTTFKWTRTNTILGTSTVDITWTIEGGTPAGSYRISYFGDSKPLIGSISSFSGVSDTFTVA
;
A
#
# COMPACT_ATOMS: atom_id res chain seq x y z
N MET A 1 56.18 -58.90 -8.74
CA MET A 1 57.46 -58.27 -8.33
C MET A 1 57.48 -56.87 -8.94
N SER A 2 57.33 -55.84 -8.11
CA SER A 2 58.41 -54.87 -7.78
C SER A 2 58.67 -53.87 -8.92
N LYS A 3 58.88 -52.57 -8.74
CA LYS A 3 59.08 -51.67 -7.59
C LYS A 3 59.22 -50.27 -8.25
N LEU A 4 59.05 -49.20 -7.46
CA LEU A 4 59.49 -47.81 -7.72
C LEU A 4 58.76 -47.02 -8.83
N VAL A 5 57.95 -46.03 -8.44
CA VAL A 5 58.17 -44.59 -8.73
C VAL A 5 57.58 -43.77 -7.56
N TRP A 6 58.33 -42.77 -7.10
CA TRP A 6 58.18 -42.02 -5.86
C TRP A 6 57.13 -40.87 -5.88
N SER A 7 56.19 -40.96 -4.94
CA SER A 7 55.87 -39.96 -3.89
C SER A 7 55.48 -38.52 -4.26
N LEU A 8 54.18 -38.23 -4.22
CA LEU A 8 53.57 -36.94 -3.83
C LEU A 8 52.06 -37.13 -3.62
N THR A 9 51.56 -36.85 -2.40
CA THR A 9 50.39 -36.01 -2.06
C THR A 9 49.90 -36.30 -0.63
N LYS A 10 50.11 -35.34 0.27
CA LYS A 10 49.53 -35.23 1.63
C LYS A 10 48.11 -34.66 1.50
N GLY A 11 47.09 -35.00 2.27
CA GLY A 11 47.05 -35.55 3.61
C GLY A 11 46.16 -34.62 4.47
N LEU A 12 44.88 -34.97 4.57
CA LEU A 12 43.83 -34.28 5.33
C LEU A 12 44.00 -34.48 6.84
N LEU A 13 43.51 -33.49 7.61
CA LEU A 13 43.08 -33.50 9.02
C LEU A 13 44.17 -33.47 10.12
N VAL A 14 44.15 -32.41 10.93
CA VAL A 14 43.78 -32.41 12.37
C VAL A 14 43.87 -30.97 12.92
N SER A 15 42.89 -30.62 13.73
CA SER A 15 42.67 -29.40 14.51
C SER A 15 43.72 -29.12 15.60
N ASN A 16 44.16 -27.87 15.76
CA ASN A 16 44.06 -27.04 16.99
C ASN A 16 45.01 -25.82 17.00
N ALA A 17 44.52 -24.76 17.64
CA ALA A 17 45.24 -23.75 18.43
C ALA A 17 45.99 -22.58 17.75
N LEU A 18 45.60 -21.39 18.24
CA LEU A 18 46.42 -20.19 18.53
C LEU A 18 47.36 -19.68 17.43
N PHE A 19 47.02 -18.52 16.85
CA PHE A 19 48.03 -17.52 16.49
C PHE A 19 47.63 -16.13 16.97
N THR A 20 48.43 -15.67 17.94
CA THR A 20 48.61 -14.29 18.36
C THR A 20 49.20 -13.43 17.25
N SER A 21 48.86 -12.16 17.34
CA SER A 21 49.34 -10.99 16.60
C SER A 21 50.82 -11.01 16.16
N LEU A 22 51.06 -10.75 14.88
CA LEU A 22 52.20 -9.96 14.41
C LEU A 22 51.71 -9.07 13.26
N GLY A 23 51.78 -7.76 13.48
CA GLY A 23 51.32 -6.74 12.56
C GLY A 23 52.21 -6.63 11.33
N TYR A 24 51.56 -6.51 10.18
CA TYR A 24 52.12 -5.89 8.99
C TYR A 24 51.23 -4.69 8.67
N VAL A 25 51.78 -3.49 8.89
CA VAL A 25 51.12 -2.21 8.60
C VAL A 25 51.43 -1.88 7.15
N ASP A 26 50.45 -2.06 6.27
CA ASP A 26 50.40 -1.36 5.00
C ASP A 26 49.18 -0.42 5.02
N GLY A 27 49.46 0.84 4.69
CA GLY A 27 48.61 2.00 4.92
C GLY A 27 47.48 2.12 3.91
N GLN A 28 46.42 1.35 4.13
CA GLN A 28 45.07 1.70 3.69
C GLN A 28 44.22 1.71 4.96
N GLN A 29 43.87 2.89 5.47
CA GLN A 29 42.84 3.01 6.51
C GLN A 29 41.51 2.55 5.90
N GLY A 30 41.27 1.24 5.95
CA GLY A 30 39.92 0.69 5.85
C GLY A 30 39.15 1.25 7.04
N VAL A 31 38.37 2.30 6.80
CA VAL A 31 37.46 2.85 7.80
C VAL A 31 36.52 1.72 8.20
N ALA A 32 36.54 1.33 9.47
CA ALA A 32 35.69 0.26 10.00
C ALA A 32 34.24 0.50 9.56
N ALA A 33 33.63 -0.49 8.90
CA ALA A 33 32.26 -0.38 8.43
C ALA A 33 31.31 -0.22 9.63
N GLN A 34 30.39 0.72 9.50
CA GLN A 34 29.56 1.18 10.60
C GLN A 34 28.30 0.31 10.80
N TYR A 35 27.72 -0.15 9.70
CA TYR A 35 26.52 -0.97 9.67
C TYR A 35 26.69 -2.14 8.70
N LEU A 36 25.90 -3.19 8.89
CA LEU A 36 25.64 -4.20 7.87
C LEU A 36 24.33 -3.85 7.16
N LEU A 37 24.40 -3.64 5.84
CA LEU A 37 23.31 -3.15 5.01
C LEU A 37 22.86 -4.24 4.03
N GLY A 38 21.56 -4.53 4.04
CA GLY A 38 20.91 -5.46 3.11
C GLY A 38 19.76 -4.77 2.40
N LEU A 39 19.74 -4.81 1.07
CA LEU A 39 18.76 -4.12 0.23
C LEU A 39 18.18 -5.09 -0.81
N GLY A 40 19.07 -5.83 -1.44
CA GLY A 40 18.79 -6.63 -2.61
C GLY A 40 19.99 -7.47 -3.01
N SER A 41 19.73 -8.67 -3.53
CA SER A 41 20.79 -9.58 -4.00
C SER A 41 21.47 -9.05 -5.27
N SER A 42 22.58 -9.66 -5.65
CA SER A 42 23.33 -9.37 -6.88
C SER A 42 22.54 -9.58 -8.18
N ALA A 43 21.34 -10.17 -8.12
CA ALA A 43 20.48 -10.44 -9.28
C ALA A 43 19.11 -9.74 -9.22
N GLN A 44 18.55 -9.54 -8.02
CA GLN A 44 17.21 -8.97 -7.82
C GLN A 44 17.11 -8.32 -6.43
N GLY A 45 16.66 -7.07 -6.38
CA GLY A 45 16.48 -6.31 -5.14
C GLY A 45 15.08 -6.22 -4.56
N VAL A 46 14.06 -6.70 -5.27
CA VAL A 46 12.64 -6.52 -4.89
C VAL A 46 11.87 -7.82 -4.97
N GLY A 47 10.73 -7.95 -4.28
CA GLY A 47 9.79 -9.07 -4.41
C GLY A 47 8.50 -8.67 -5.11
N ASP A 48 7.99 -9.49 -6.03
CA ASP A 48 6.69 -9.27 -6.67
C ASP A 48 5.54 -9.63 -5.73
N ILE A 49 4.66 -8.66 -5.48
CA ILE A 49 3.48 -8.77 -4.60
C ILE A 49 2.16 -8.54 -5.35
N THR A 50 2.21 -8.58 -6.69
CA THR A 50 1.03 -8.34 -7.53
C THR A 50 0.00 -9.45 -7.34
N GLY A 51 -1.15 -9.10 -6.76
CA GLY A 51 -2.26 -10.03 -6.59
C GLY A 51 -3.06 -10.25 -7.89
N PRO A 52 -4.33 -10.67 -7.79
CA PRO A 52 -5.18 -10.88 -8.97
C PRO A 52 -5.51 -9.57 -9.68
N VAL A 53 -5.16 -9.50 -10.97
CA VAL A 53 -5.28 -8.27 -11.78
C VAL A 53 -6.64 -8.09 -12.46
N VAL A 54 -7.56 -9.05 -12.31
CA VAL A 54 -8.91 -8.97 -12.87
C VAL A 54 -9.98 -9.38 -11.87
N GLU A 55 -11.21 -8.91 -12.13
CA GLU A 55 -12.44 -9.28 -11.43
C GLU A 55 -12.37 -9.08 -9.90
N THR A 56 -11.35 -8.38 -9.40
CA THR A 56 -11.09 -8.10 -7.98
C THR A 56 -11.11 -6.60 -7.77
N ASN A 57 -11.77 -6.14 -6.70
CA ASN A 57 -11.83 -4.72 -6.39
C ASN A 57 -10.42 -4.15 -6.11
N LEU A 58 -10.20 -2.90 -6.51
CA LEU A 58 -8.99 -2.17 -6.19
C LEU A 58 -9.14 -1.57 -4.77
N MET A 59 -8.04 -1.47 -4.02
CA MET A 59 -8.06 -0.94 -2.66
C MET A 59 -7.73 0.54 -2.64
N GLY A 60 -8.49 1.33 -1.86
CA GLY A 60 -8.25 2.75 -1.66
C GLY A 60 -9.56 3.55 -1.71
N TYR A 61 -10.11 3.74 -2.92
CA TYR A 61 -11.29 4.58 -3.16
C TYR A 61 -12.62 4.06 -2.58
N ALA A 62 -12.66 2.84 -2.05
CA ALA A 62 -13.85 2.23 -1.49
C ALA A 62 -15.05 2.17 -2.47
N SER A 63 -14.77 2.02 -3.76
CA SER A 63 -15.77 1.99 -4.84
C SER A 63 -16.06 0.58 -5.31
N LEU A 64 -17.33 0.14 -5.23
CA LEU A 64 -17.74 -1.18 -5.72
C LEU A 64 -17.58 -1.35 -7.24
N ALA A 65 -17.64 -0.25 -7.99
CA ALA A 65 -17.50 -0.27 -9.45
C ALA A 65 -16.04 -0.42 -9.90
N GLN A 66 -15.08 -0.07 -9.05
CA GLN A 66 -13.66 -0.13 -9.36
C GLN A 66 -13.13 -1.56 -9.28
N VAL A 67 -13.37 -2.34 -10.34
CA VAL A 67 -12.97 -3.75 -10.44
C VAL A 67 -11.84 -3.90 -11.46
N GLY A 68 -10.82 -4.66 -11.10
CA GLY A 68 -9.65 -4.92 -11.93
C GLY A 68 -10.04 -5.47 -13.30
N THR A 69 -9.47 -4.91 -14.35
CA THR A 69 -9.56 -5.40 -15.73
C THR A 69 -8.19 -5.67 -16.33
N GLY A 70 -7.10 -5.48 -15.59
CA GLY A 70 -5.77 -5.65 -16.14
C GLY A 70 -4.65 -5.09 -15.28
N LEU A 71 -3.50 -4.88 -15.92
CA LEU A 71 -2.23 -4.49 -15.31
C LEU A 71 -1.57 -3.39 -16.15
N HIS A 72 -1.12 -2.34 -15.48
CA HIS A 72 -0.25 -1.30 -16.00
C HIS A 72 1.17 -1.46 -15.44
N MET A 73 1.32 -1.58 -14.12
CA MET A 73 2.60 -1.80 -13.46
C MET A 73 2.47 -2.81 -12.32
N ARG A 74 3.44 -3.73 -12.20
CA ARG A 74 3.50 -4.70 -11.11
C ARG A 74 3.82 -4.04 -9.77
N GLN A 75 3.15 -4.51 -8.72
CA GLN A 75 3.37 -4.09 -7.34
C GLN A 75 4.58 -4.82 -6.74
N ARG A 76 5.49 -4.09 -6.09
CA ARG A 76 6.73 -4.64 -5.52
C ARG A 76 6.87 -4.37 -4.03
N SER A 77 7.57 -5.27 -3.35
CA SER A 77 8.02 -5.12 -1.97
C SER A 77 9.53 -4.91 -1.96
N ARG A 78 9.98 -3.82 -1.33
CA ARG A 78 11.38 -3.42 -1.19
C ARG A 78 11.78 -3.52 0.28
N ALA A 79 12.84 -4.26 0.59
CA ALA A 79 13.26 -4.52 1.97
C ALA A 79 14.60 -3.86 2.27
N PHE A 80 14.68 -3.15 3.39
CA PHE A 80 15.88 -2.44 3.86
C PHE A 80 16.26 -3.00 5.23
N ILE A 81 17.37 -3.72 5.28
CA ILE A 81 17.91 -4.31 6.50
C ILE A 81 19.13 -3.51 6.93
N ILE A 82 19.10 -3.06 8.19
CA ILE A 82 20.20 -2.33 8.81
C ILE A 82 20.51 -3.04 10.12
N ALA A 83 21.73 -3.53 10.26
CA ALA A 83 22.21 -4.10 11.52
C ALA A 83 23.46 -3.36 11.99
N ASP A 84 23.60 -3.25 13.31
CA ASP A 84 24.81 -2.73 13.92
C ASP A 84 26.00 -3.66 13.60
N ALA A 85 27.11 -3.10 13.12
CA ALA A 85 28.27 -3.91 12.74
C ALA A 85 28.99 -4.54 13.95
N ALA A 86 28.98 -3.85 15.10
CA ALA A 86 29.57 -4.35 16.34
C ALA A 86 28.65 -5.34 17.06
N LYS A 87 27.33 -5.19 16.88
CA LYS A 87 26.32 -6.08 17.47
C LYS A 87 25.23 -6.45 16.46
N PRO A 88 25.48 -7.39 15.52
CA PRO A 88 24.53 -7.70 14.44
C PRO A 88 23.15 -8.23 14.87
N SER A 89 22.96 -8.62 16.13
CA SER A 89 21.62 -8.92 16.69
C SER A 89 20.73 -7.68 16.77
N ASP A 90 21.34 -6.52 16.95
CA ASP A 90 20.67 -5.23 16.98
C ASP A 90 20.47 -4.80 15.52
N ARG A 91 19.28 -5.12 15.00
CA ARG A 91 18.94 -4.95 13.59
C ARG A 91 17.49 -4.54 13.42
N VAL A 92 17.20 -3.91 12.29
CA VAL A 92 15.86 -3.54 11.84
C VAL A 92 15.64 -3.93 10.39
N VAL A 93 14.38 -4.21 10.05
CA VAL A 93 13.90 -4.43 8.69
C VAL A 93 12.77 -3.46 8.41
N PHE A 94 12.99 -2.56 7.47
CA PHE A 94 11.95 -1.68 6.93
C PHE A 94 11.48 -2.23 5.59
N ILE A 95 10.19 -2.51 5.48
CA ILE A 95 9.56 -3.00 4.24
C ILE A 95 8.72 -1.86 3.65
N ASN A 96 9.05 -1.46 2.43
CA ASN A 96 8.27 -0.53 1.61
C ASN A 96 7.55 -1.31 0.51
N ALA A 97 6.24 -1.50 0.66
CA ALA A 97 5.42 -2.31 -0.23
C ALA A 97 4.46 -1.44 -1.06
N ASP A 98 4.36 -1.71 -2.36
CA ASP A 98 3.44 -1.03 -3.29
C ASP A 98 1.98 -1.46 -3.07
N ILE A 99 1.46 -1.21 -1.86
CA ILE A 99 0.11 -1.53 -1.39
C ILE A 99 -0.53 -0.29 -0.77
N ALA A 100 -1.85 -0.31 -0.66
CA ALA A 100 -2.62 0.79 -0.08
C ALA A 100 -2.29 1.01 1.41
N MET A 101 -2.12 -0.04 2.22
CA MET A 101 -1.79 0.09 3.65
C MET A 101 -1.28 -1.22 4.24
N GLY A 102 -0.61 -1.13 5.39
CA GLY A 102 -0.30 -2.31 6.22
C GLY A 102 -1.55 -2.97 6.80
N ASP A 103 -1.47 -4.28 7.07
CA ASP A 103 -2.54 -5.07 7.70
C ASP A 103 -1.99 -5.98 8.80
N SER A 104 -2.74 -6.10 9.89
CA SER A 104 -2.33 -6.89 11.06
C SER A 104 -2.13 -8.37 10.74
N GLY A 105 -2.98 -8.95 9.88
CA GLY A 105 -2.92 -10.36 9.49
C GLY A 105 -1.81 -10.67 8.52
N VAL A 106 -1.67 -9.84 7.47
CA VAL A 106 -0.56 -9.92 6.52
C VAL A 106 0.76 -9.79 7.27
N ARG A 107 0.88 -8.79 8.16
CA ARG A 107 2.08 -8.61 8.97
C ARG A 107 2.34 -9.79 9.91
N ARG A 108 1.31 -10.30 10.61
CA ARG A 108 1.43 -11.50 11.46
C ARG A 108 2.00 -12.69 10.68
N SER A 109 1.52 -12.88 9.46
CA SER A 109 1.98 -13.95 8.55
C SER A 109 3.43 -13.75 8.10
N ILE A 110 3.82 -12.53 7.74
CA ILE A 110 5.21 -12.18 7.38
C ILE A 110 6.15 -12.43 8.56
N VAL A 111 5.82 -11.91 9.74
CA VAL A 111 6.63 -12.09 10.97
C VAL A 111 6.76 -13.57 11.30
N SER A 112 5.67 -14.33 11.24
CA SER A 112 5.68 -15.78 11.51
C SER A 112 6.61 -16.54 10.57
N GLN A 113 6.51 -16.31 9.26
CA GLN A 113 7.37 -16.98 8.28
C GLN A 113 8.84 -16.59 8.42
N LEU A 114 9.14 -15.30 8.61
CA LEU A 114 10.51 -14.84 8.80
C LEU A 114 11.12 -15.32 10.11
N SER A 115 10.34 -15.36 11.20
CA SER A 115 10.80 -15.88 12.49
C SER A 115 11.09 -17.38 12.42
N SER A 116 10.28 -18.13 11.67
CA SER A 116 10.50 -19.57 11.45
C SER A 116 11.76 -19.84 10.62
N GLN A 117 12.00 -19.05 9.57
CA GLN A 117 13.15 -19.20 8.69
C GLN A 117 14.46 -18.68 9.31
N PHE A 118 14.37 -17.62 10.12
CA PHE A 118 15.51 -16.98 10.80
C PHE A 118 15.25 -16.84 12.31
N PRO A 119 15.28 -17.96 13.07
CA PRO A 119 14.95 -17.96 14.49
C PRO A 119 15.78 -16.96 15.30
N GLY A 120 15.09 -16.09 16.04
CA GLY A 120 15.71 -15.05 16.88
C GLY A 120 16.30 -13.85 16.14
N VAL A 121 16.21 -13.81 14.80
CA VAL A 121 16.78 -12.73 13.99
C VAL A 121 15.74 -11.67 13.64
N TYR A 122 14.59 -12.10 13.14
CA TYR A 122 13.48 -11.23 12.80
C TYR A 122 12.32 -11.51 13.73
N THR A 123 11.82 -10.47 14.38
CA THR A 123 10.80 -10.56 15.43
C THR A 123 9.73 -9.51 15.20
N ASN A 124 8.73 -9.51 16.07
CA ASN A 124 7.69 -8.50 16.08
C ASN A 124 8.24 -7.08 16.31
N ASP A 125 9.41 -6.96 16.95
CA ASP A 125 9.97 -5.68 17.35
C ASP A 125 10.69 -4.96 16.23
N ASN A 126 11.34 -5.72 15.35
CA ASN A 126 12.27 -5.18 14.37
C ASN A 126 11.79 -5.24 12.91
N ILE A 127 10.59 -5.78 12.64
CA ILE A 127 9.96 -5.74 11.31
C ILE A 127 8.92 -4.62 11.26
N ALA A 128 9.13 -3.65 10.37
CA ALA A 128 8.16 -2.63 9.99
C ALA A 128 7.59 -2.93 8.60
N PHE A 129 6.27 -2.97 8.46
CA PHE A 129 5.57 -3.24 7.21
C PHE A 129 4.77 -2.02 6.76
N VAL A 130 5.27 -1.32 5.75
CA VAL A 130 4.79 0.01 5.34
C VAL A 130 4.24 -0.03 3.91
N GLY A 131 3.03 0.50 3.70
CA GLY A 131 2.46 0.68 2.37
C GLY A 131 2.86 2.01 1.74
N THR A 132 3.00 2.06 0.42
CA THR A 132 3.16 3.30 -0.35
C THR A 132 1.88 4.11 -0.46
N HIS A 133 0.74 3.53 -0.06
CA HIS A 133 -0.57 4.17 -0.09
C HIS A 133 -1.04 4.52 -1.51
N GLN A 134 -0.77 3.61 -2.45
CA GLN A 134 -1.34 3.62 -3.79
C GLN A 134 -2.80 3.12 -3.79
N HIS A 135 -3.67 3.71 -4.61
CA HIS A 135 -5.10 3.40 -4.69
C HIS A 135 -5.51 2.61 -5.96
N SER A 136 -4.52 2.12 -6.71
CA SER A 136 -4.68 1.39 -7.97
C SER A 136 -4.18 -0.06 -7.89
N GLY A 137 -4.22 -0.68 -6.71
CA GLY A 137 -3.67 -2.02 -6.51
C GLY A 137 -4.67 -2.97 -5.87
N VAL A 138 -4.23 -4.22 -5.68
CA VAL A 138 -5.14 -5.30 -5.29
C VAL A 138 -5.80 -5.10 -3.93
N GLY A 139 -7.11 -5.35 -3.86
CA GLY A 139 -7.90 -5.35 -2.63
C GLY A 139 -8.10 -6.72 -2.00
N GLY A 140 -8.95 -6.72 -0.97
CA GLY A 140 -9.37 -7.93 -0.24
C GLY A 140 -8.33 -8.57 0.68
N PHE A 141 -7.23 -7.89 1.05
CA PHE A 141 -6.20 -8.47 1.92
C PHE A 141 -6.30 -8.06 3.40
N LEU A 142 -7.15 -7.08 3.72
CA LEU A 142 -7.32 -6.55 5.08
C LEU A 142 -8.14 -7.50 5.95
N GLU A 143 -7.71 -7.77 7.18
CA GLU A 143 -8.38 -8.72 8.10
C GLU A 143 -9.71 -8.21 8.67
N ASN A 144 -9.81 -6.89 8.90
CA ASN A 144 -11.03 -6.28 9.41
C ASN A 144 -12.12 -6.26 8.34
N LEU A 145 -13.40 -6.36 8.76
CA LEU A 145 -14.49 -6.51 7.80
C LEU A 145 -14.79 -5.25 6.98
N LEU A 146 -14.70 -4.05 7.59
CA LEU A 146 -15.15 -2.83 6.92
C LEU A 146 -14.47 -2.63 5.54
N PRO A 147 -13.13 -2.72 5.40
CA PRO A 147 -12.48 -2.60 4.10
C PRO A 147 -12.75 -3.77 3.14
N GLN A 148 -13.23 -4.92 3.63
CA GLN A 148 -13.58 -6.06 2.78
C GLN A 148 -14.95 -5.88 2.10
N ILE A 149 -15.81 -4.98 2.59
CA ILE A 149 -17.16 -4.81 2.03
C ILE A 149 -17.10 -4.44 0.55
N THR A 150 -16.21 -3.52 0.18
CA THR A 150 -16.03 -3.07 -1.21
C THR A 150 -15.31 -4.12 -2.06
N SER A 151 -14.40 -4.88 -1.43
CA SER A 151 -13.74 -6.05 -2.05
C SER A 151 -14.62 -7.29 -2.14
N LEU A 152 -15.87 -7.23 -1.66
CA LEU A 152 -16.81 -8.34 -1.61
C LEU A 152 -16.24 -9.55 -0.85
N GLY A 153 -15.40 -9.28 0.15
CA GLY A 153 -14.79 -10.25 1.04
C GLY A 153 -13.26 -10.29 0.97
N TYR A 154 -12.70 -11.26 1.69
CA TYR A 154 -11.27 -11.53 1.73
C TYR A 154 -10.82 -12.35 0.50
N VAL A 155 -9.75 -11.89 -0.13
CA VAL A 155 -9.14 -12.46 -1.33
C VAL A 155 -7.80 -13.08 -0.94
N LYS A 156 -7.82 -14.39 -0.66
CA LYS A 156 -6.64 -15.12 -0.21
C LYS A 156 -5.46 -15.01 -1.18
N GLN A 157 -5.72 -15.03 -2.50
CA GLN A 157 -4.69 -14.86 -3.53
C GLN A 157 -3.94 -13.52 -3.39
N SER A 158 -4.63 -12.43 -3.03
CA SER A 158 -4.00 -11.12 -2.80
C SER A 158 -3.09 -11.19 -1.57
N ALA A 159 -3.60 -11.67 -0.44
CA ALA A 159 -2.84 -11.75 0.81
C ALA A 159 -1.63 -12.69 0.67
N ASP A 160 -1.80 -13.87 0.07
CA ASP A 160 -0.72 -14.83 -0.16
C ASP A 160 0.39 -14.24 -1.04
N ALA A 161 0.03 -13.54 -2.12
CA ALA A 161 0.99 -12.87 -3.00
C ALA A 161 1.79 -11.80 -2.25
N ILE A 162 1.12 -10.97 -1.44
CA ILE A 162 1.76 -9.93 -0.64
C ILE A 162 2.72 -10.54 0.38
N VAL A 163 2.28 -11.57 1.12
CA VAL A 163 3.12 -12.25 2.12
C VAL A 163 4.32 -12.92 1.46
N ALA A 164 4.11 -13.73 0.41
CA ALA A 164 5.18 -14.49 -0.22
C ALA A 164 6.22 -13.58 -0.91
N GLY A 165 5.77 -12.57 -1.65
CA GLY A 165 6.66 -11.59 -2.28
C GLY A 165 7.44 -10.77 -1.27
N THR A 166 6.82 -10.38 -0.15
CA THR A 166 7.50 -9.63 0.92
C THR A 166 8.53 -10.48 1.65
N VAL A 167 8.20 -11.72 2.03
CA VAL A 167 9.16 -12.66 2.63
C VAL A 167 10.35 -12.86 1.70
N ARG A 168 10.10 -13.01 0.39
CA ARG A 168 11.15 -13.13 -0.62
C ARG A 168 12.03 -11.88 -0.72
N ALA A 169 11.45 -10.68 -0.67
CA ALA A 169 12.22 -9.43 -0.66
C ALA A 169 13.16 -9.37 0.56
N VAL A 170 12.69 -9.76 1.75
CA VAL A 170 13.51 -9.81 2.96
C VAL A 170 14.60 -10.88 2.86
N GLN A 171 14.33 -12.06 2.27
CA GLN A 171 15.35 -13.08 2.01
C GLN A 171 16.45 -12.56 1.08
N ARG A 172 16.08 -11.88 -0.01
CA ARG A 172 17.02 -11.25 -0.96
C ARG A 172 17.87 -10.17 -0.25
N ALA A 173 17.25 -9.32 0.56
CA ALA A 173 17.97 -8.33 1.35
C ALA A 173 18.90 -8.98 2.38
N HIS A 174 18.47 -10.04 3.07
CA HIS A 174 19.26 -10.75 4.09
C HIS A 174 20.51 -11.39 3.50
N THR A 175 20.37 -12.06 2.36
CA THR A 175 21.51 -12.69 1.64
C THR A 175 22.48 -11.67 1.06
N SER A 176 22.07 -10.41 0.96
CA SER A 176 22.87 -9.29 0.46
C SER A 176 23.53 -8.42 1.53
N LEU A 177 23.46 -8.84 2.80
CA LEU A 177 24.05 -8.13 3.92
C LEU A 177 25.54 -7.94 3.70
N ALA A 178 25.98 -6.69 3.62
CA ALA A 178 27.37 -6.33 3.45
C ALA A 178 27.70 -5.10 4.30
N PRO A 179 28.98 -4.93 4.71
CA PRO A 179 29.39 -3.74 5.44
C PRO A 179 29.21 -2.46 4.60
N GLY A 180 28.73 -1.39 5.22
CA GLY A 180 28.42 -0.13 4.53
C GLY A 180 28.24 1.06 5.46
N LYS A 181 27.81 2.18 4.88
CA LYS A 181 27.57 3.47 5.57
C LYS A 181 26.21 4.04 5.20
N LEU A 182 25.66 4.82 6.12
CA LEU A 182 24.38 5.50 5.95
C LEU A 182 24.59 7.01 5.99
N SER A 183 23.85 7.74 5.16
CA SER A 183 23.85 9.19 5.16
C SER A 183 22.46 9.75 4.92
N LEU A 184 22.17 10.92 5.49
CA LEU A 184 20.86 11.54 5.52
C LEU A 184 20.89 12.91 4.81
N GLY A 185 19.84 13.19 4.05
CA GLY A 185 19.66 14.46 3.34
C GLY A 185 18.22 14.91 3.25
N ASN A 186 18.05 16.22 3.08
CA ASN A 186 16.76 16.88 2.92
C ASN A 186 16.77 17.79 1.70
N THR A 187 15.71 17.74 0.90
CA THR A 187 15.48 18.67 -0.21
C THR A 187 14.01 19.04 -0.25
N THR A 188 13.73 20.25 -0.71
CA THR A 188 12.36 20.65 -1.03
C THR A 188 11.96 20.11 -2.40
N VAL A 189 10.72 19.64 -2.52
CA VAL A 189 10.06 19.22 -3.75
C VAL A 189 8.75 20.01 -3.86
N LEU A 190 8.70 20.90 -4.84
CA LEU A 190 7.52 21.70 -5.16
C LEU A 190 6.68 21.00 -6.23
N ASP A 191 5.44 21.46 -6.41
CA ASP A 191 4.51 21.03 -7.46
C ASP A 191 4.22 19.52 -7.51
N ALA A 192 4.49 18.81 -6.40
CA ALA A 192 4.24 17.37 -6.26
C ALA A 192 3.09 17.04 -5.31
N ASN A 193 2.62 18.00 -4.50
CA ASN A 193 1.48 17.83 -3.59
C ASN A 193 0.74 19.15 -3.34
N ILE A 194 -0.54 19.06 -2.99
CA ILE A 194 -1.37 20.16 -2.45
C ILE A 194 -2.15 19.69 -1.22
N ASN A 195 -2.63 20.61 -0.37
CA ASN A 195 -3.53 20.25 0.73
C ASN A 195 -4.96 20.08 0.19
N ARG A 196 -5.62 18.96 0.50
CA ARG A 196 -7.01 18.64 0.05
C ARG A 196 -8.09 19.00 1.08
N SER A 197 -7.68 19.40 2.28
CA SER A 197 -8.55 19.89 3.36
C SER A 197 -8.02 21.20 3.98
N PRO A 198 -7.78 22.24 3.17
CA PRO A 198 -7.15 23.48 3.63
C PRO A 198 -7.96 24.19 4.74
N SER A 199 -9.30 24.11 4.70
CA SER A 199 -10.11 24.73 5.75
C SER A 199 -9.94 24.08 7.12
N ALA A 200 -9.70 22.76 7.17
CA ALA A 200 -9.35 22.06 8.41
C ALA A 200 -7.97 22.48 8.91
N TYR A 201 -6.98 22.60 8.02
CA TYR A 201 -5.64 23.08 8.37
C TYR A 201 -5.70 24.48 9.01
N LEU A 202 -6.52 25.39 8.47
CA LEU A 202 -6.68 26.76 8.99
C LEU A 202 -7.25 26.84 10.41
N ALA A 203 -7.90 25.77 10.90
CA ALA A 203 -8.39 25.69 12.27
C ALA A 203 -7.27 25.55 13.31
N ASN A 204 -6.07 25.09 12.90
CA ASN A 204 -4.91 25.06 13.78
C ASN A 204 -4.49 26.48 14.21
N PRO A 205 -3.90 26.66 15.41
CA PRO A 205 -3.51 27.97 15.94
C PRO A 205 -2.67 28.79 14.95
N ALA A 206 -2.97 30.08 14.82
CA ALA A 206 -2.34 30.94 13.80
C ALA A 206 -0.83 31.09 14.03
N GLU A 207 -0.42 31.16 15.30
CA GLU A 207 0.97 31.21 15.73
C GLU A 207 1.75 29.92 15.40
N GLU A 208 1.08 28.76 15.43
CA GLU A 208 1.70 27.48 15.04
C GLU A 208 1.84 27.42 13.52
N ARG A 209 0.80 27.81 12.78
CA ARG A 209 0.82 27.85 11.31
C ARG A 209 1.89 28.80 10.77
N ALA A 210 2.11 29.94 11.43
CA ALA A 210 3.13 30.93 11.04
C ALA A 210 4.57 30.41 11.12
N ARG A 211 4.83 29.25 11.74
CA ARG A 211 6.14 28.59 11.77
C ARG A 211 6.50 27.90 10.46
N TYR A 212 5.53 27.72 9.57
CA TYR A 212 5.69 26.95 8.33
C TYR A 212 5.31 27.80 7.12
N GLU A 213 6.10 27.70 6.05
CA GLU A 213 5.84 28.42 4.79
C GLU A 213 4.61 27.87 4.05
N PHE A 214 4.36 26.56 4.21
CA PHE A 214 3.42 25.78 3.43
C PHE A 214 2.41 25.04 4.32
N ASP A 215 1.18 24.83 3.83
CA ASP A 215 0.11 24.08 4.51
C ASP A 215 0.23 22.55 4.35
N GLN A 216 1.28 22.11 3.67
CA GLN A 216 1.74 20.74 3.48
C GLN A 216 3.27 20.71 3.59
N ASP A 217 3.87 19.60 4.03
CA ASP A 217 5.34 19.53 3.95
C ASP A 217 5.81 19.30 2.52
N LYS A 218 6.73 20.15 2.09
CA LYS A 218 7.43 20.06 0.81
C LYS A 218 8.79 19.35 0.93
N ASP A 219 9.22 19.02 2.14
CA ASP A 219 10.52 18.41 2.37
C ASP A 219 10.49 16.89 2.14
N MET A 220 11.37 16.46 1.23
CA MET A 220 11.74 15.08 1.05
C MET A 220 12.98 14.78 1.88
N THR A 221 12.90 13.74 2.70
CA THR A 221 14.04 13.21 3.46
C THR A 221 14.52 11.92 2.81
N LEU A 222 15.83 11.73 2.66
CA LEU A 222 16.41 10.54 2.04
C LEU A 222 17.52 9.95 2.91
N LEU A 223 17.41 8.65 3.20
CA LEU A 223 18.45 7.82 3.79
C LEU A 223 19.18 7.06 2.68
N ARG A 224 20.43 7.42 2.41
CA ARG A 224 21.29 6.80 1.39
C ARG A 224 22.06 5.62 1.98
N PHE A 225 22.16 4.54 1.21
CA PHE A 225 22.88 3.33 1.58
C PHE A 225 24.10 3.17 0.66
N ASP A 226 25.29 3.35 1.23
CA ASP A 226 26.54 3.22 0.51
C ASP A 226 27.27 1.92 0.94
N ASP A 227 27.94 1.26 0.00
CA ASP A 227 28.82 0.14 0.30
C ASP A 227 30.11 0.59 1.02
N ALA A 228 30.97 -0.36 1.40
CA ALA A 228 32.24 -0.05 2.05
C ALA A 228 33.20 0.82 1.20
N ASN A 229 33.02 0.85 -0.13
CA ASN A 229 33.81 1.64 -1.08
C ASN A 229 33.18 3.01 -1.37
N GLY A 230 31.99 3.31 -0.82
CA GLY A 230 31.25 4.55 -1.07
C GLY A 230 30.37 4.52 -2.32
N ASN A 231 30.13 3.37 -2.94
CA ASN A 231 29.19 3.25 -4.04
C ASN A 231 27.74 3.15 -3.52
N PRO A 232 26.79 3.90 -4.08
CA PRO A 232 25.39 3.85 -3.64
C PRO A 232 24.74 2.53 -4.08
N ARG A 233 24.20 1.78 -3.11
CA ARG A 233 23.43 0.54 -3.34
C ARG A 233 21.92 0.77 -3.42
N GLY A 234 21.44 1.89 -2.89
CA GLY A 234 20.03 2.21 -2.81
C GLY A 234 19.75 3.38 -1.89
N PHE A 235 18.48 3.71 -1.74
CA PHE A 235 18.02 4.68 -0.76
C PHE A 235 16.61 4.37 -0.28
N LEU A 236 16.26 4.92 0.87
CA LEU A 236 14.90 5.01 1.38
C LEU A 236 14.53 6.47 1.58
N ASN A 237 13.54 6.97 0.84
CA ASN A 237 13.04 8.33 0.95
C ASN A 237 11.67 8.40 1.63
N PHE A 238 11.40 9.54 2.25
CA PHE A 238 10.16 9.89 2.93
C PHE A 238 9.67 11.21 2.34
N PHE A 239 8.54 11.15 1.63
CA PHE A 239 7.87 12.32 1.07
C PHE A 239 6.36 12.11 1.12
N ALA A 240 5.59 13.13 1.48
CA ALA A 240 4.14 12.99 1.62
C ALA A 240 3.42 13.40 0.35
N VAL A 241 2.81 12.41 -0.29
CA VAL A 241 1.89 12.62 -1.41
C VAL A 241 1.06 11.37 -1.53
N HIS A 242 -0.26 11.51 -1.48
CA HIS A 242 -1.17 10.37 -1.63
C HIS A 242 -0.92 9.64 -2.96
N GLY A 243 -1.09 8.31 -2.97
CA GLY A 243 -1.00 7.52 -4.20
C GLY A 243 -2.32 7.49 -4.96
N THR A 244 -2.84 8.67 -5.30
CA THR A 244 -4.11 8.90 -6.02
C THR A 244 -3.92 9.75 -7.27
N SER A 245 -2.74 9.66 -7.91
CA SER A 245 -2.55 10.29 -9.21
C SER A 245 -3.38 9.60 -10.30
N ILE A 246 -3.61 8.30 -10.14
CA ILE A 246 -4.50 7.49 -10.98
C ILE A 246 -5.88 7.47 -10.34
N TYR A 247 -6.90 7.86 -11.11
CA TYR A 247 -8.24 8.16 -10.59
C TYR A 247 -9.08 6.91 -10.28
N GLU A 248 -10.21 7.11 -9.59
CA GLU A 248 -11.16 6.03 -9.23
C GLU A 248 -11.69 5.27 -10.46
N ASN A 249 -11.82 5.92 -11.61
CA ASN A 249 -12.32 5.28 -12.83
C ASN A 249 -11.30 4.30 -13.47
N ASN A 250 -10.06 4.28 -13.00
CA ASN A 250 -9.06 3.31 -13.45
C ASN A 250 -9.41 1.89 -12.98
N THR A 251 -9.10 0.93 -13.84
CA THR A 251 -9.30 -0.51 -13.57
C THR A 251 -8.03 -1.34 -13.79
N LEU A 252 -6.89 -0.71 -14.10
CA LEU A 252 -5.61 -1.39 -14.27
C LEU A 252 -4.79 -1.35 -12.98
N ILE A 253 -4.25 -2.50 -12.58
CA ILE A 253 -3.34 -2.56 -11.43
C ILE A 253 -2.08 -1.73 -11.72
N SER A 254 -1.73 -0.84 -10.81
CA SER A 254 -0.61 0.09 -10.93
C SER A 254 -0.01 0.37 -9.55
N THR A 255 1.18 0.95 -9.52
CA THR A 255 1.90 1.33 -8.30
C THR A 255 1.83 2.81 -7.97
N ASP A 256 1.03 3.56 -8.75
CA ASP A 256 0.84 5.01 -8.67
C ASP A 256 2.19 5.78 -8.61
N ASN A 257 2.17 7.01 -8.09
CA ASN A 257 3.26 7.97 -8.31
C ASN A 257 4.56 7.56 -7.60
N LYS A 258 4.47 6.90 -6.45
CA LYS A 258 5.65 6.42 -5.70
C LYS A 258 6.32 5.23 -6.39
N GLY A 259 5.55 4.26 -6.86
CA GLY A 259 6.11 3.15 -7.62
C GLY A 259 6.61 3.59 -9.00
N MET A 260 5.97 4.59 -9.61
CA MET A 260 6.49 5.25 -10.81
C MET A 260 7.85 5.92 -10.52
N ALA A 261 7.97 6.69 -9.43
CA ALA A 261 9.24 7.31 -9.04
C ALA A 261 10.35 6.27 -8.79
N ALA A 262 10.00 5.15 -8.15
CA ALA A 262 10.91 4.03 -7.92
C ALA A 262 11.38 3.42 -9.26
N PHE A 263 10.44 3.14 -10.17
CA PHE A 263 10.74 2.65 -11.51
C PHE A 263 11.67 3.60 -12.29
N LEU A 264 11.37 4.91 -12.29
CA LEU A 264 12.19 5.92 -12.96
C LEU A 264 13.62 5.93 -12.42
N TYR A 265 13.78 5.84 -11.09
CA TYR A 265 15.10 5.83 -10.48
C TYR A 265 15.86 4.54 -10.79
N GLU A 266 15.26 3.38 -10.52
CA GLU A 266 15.86 2.06 -10.74
C GLU A 266 16.28 1.90 -12.21
N SER A 267 15.43 2.32 -13.15
CA SER A 267 15.72 2.26 -14.59
C SER A 267 16.78 3.29 -15.02
N SER A 268 16.90 4.43 -14.34
CA SER A 268 17.96 5.41 -14.64
C SER A 268 19.36 4.91 -14.24
N VAL A 269 19.45 4.08 -13.20
CA VAL A 269 20.70 3.48 -12.73
C VAL A 269 21.06 2.24 -13.56
N GLU A 270 20.07 1.39 -13.87
CA GLU A 270 20.26 0.13 -14.59
C GLU A 270 19.35 0.04 -15.84
N PRO A 271 19.57 0.86 -16.89
CA PRO A 271 18.67 0.96 -18.04
C PRO A 271 18.56 -0.31 -18.90
N ALA A 272 19.53 -1.23 -18.75
CA ALA A 272 19.52 -2.52 -19.46
C ALA A 272 18.75 -3.62 -18.69
N ALA A 273 18.44 -3.39 -17.42
CA ALA A 273 17.71 -4.34 -16.59
C ALA A 273 16.20 -4.20 -16.80
N MET A 274 15.50 -5.34 -16.79
CA MET A 274 14.04 -5.34 -16.82
C MET A 274 13.49 -4.85 -15.47
N PRO A 275 12.34 -4.16 -15.42
CA PRO A 275 11.77 -3.68 -14.16
C PRO A 275 11.55 -4.82 -13.17
N GLY A 276 12.07 -4.64 -11.95
CA GLY A 276 12.09 -5.65 -10.88
C GLY A 276 13.29 -6.60 -10.88
N ASN A 277 14.20 -6.50 -11.86
CA ASN A 277 15.47 -7.24 -11.92
C ASN A 277 16.69 -6.33 -11.68
N THR A 278 16.49 -5.14 -11.10
CA THR A 278 17.59 -4.25 -10.73
C THR A 278 18.25 -4.71 -9.45
N THR A 279 19.55 -4.43 -9.33
CA THR A 279 20.32 -4.62 -8.10
C THR A 279 20.19 -3.42 -7.16
N PHE A 280 20.08 -2.22 -7.74
CA PHE A 280 19.77 -0.98 -7.05
C PHE A 280 18.31 -0.98 -6.58
N VAL A 281 18.09 -0.57 -5.33
CA VAL A 281 16.74 -0.50 -4.72
C VAL A 281 16.40 0.93 -4.37
N ALA A 282 15.34 1.47 -4.99
CA ALA A 282 14.83 2.81 -4.72
C ALA A 282 13.55 2.74 -3.90
N GLY A 283 13.63 3.03 -2.61
CA GLY A 283 12.49 3.05 -1.70
C GLY A 283 11.81 4.41 -1.70
N PHE A 284 10.65 4.52 -2.36
CA PHE A 284 9.77 5.68 -2.21
C PHE A 284 8.69 5.38 -1.19
N THR A 285 8.84 5.87 0.03
CA THR A 285 7.86 5.64 1.10
C THR A 285 7.02 6.87 1.35
N GLN A 286 5.87 6.67 2.00
CA GLN A 286 5.10 7.77 2.53
C GLN A 286 5.83 8.36 3.72
N ASN A 287 5.99 9.69 3.71
CA ASN A 287 6.13 10.40 4.97
C ASN A 287 4.73 10.57 5.54
N THR A 288 4.35 9.69 6.45
CA THR A 288 2.99 9.64 7.00
C THR A 288 2.70 10.79 7.92
N ALA A 289 3.72 11.58 8.28
CA ALA A 289 3.56 12.78 9.08
C ALA A 289 2.56 13.78 8.46
N ASN A 290 2.13 13.56 7.22
CA ASN A 290 1.37 14.52 6.46
C ASN A 290 0.73 13.93 5.17
N VAL A 291 0.50 12.61 5.09
CA VAL A 291 -0.17 12.03 3.91
C VAL A 291 -1.70 12.20 3.95
N GLY A 292 -2.26 12.36 5.16
CA GLY A 292 -3.70 12.31 5.37
C GLY A 292 -4.47 13.44 4.67
N ASP A 293 -3.88 14.61 4.55
CA ASP A 293 -4.49 15.79 3.91
C ASP A 293 -3.72 16.26 2.68
N THR A 294 -2.80 15.45 2.13
CA THR A 294 -2.09 15.79 0.89
C THR A 294 -2.67 15.04 -0.30
N SER A 295 -2.67 15.69 -1.45
CA SER A 295 -3.12 15.15 -2.74
C SER A 295 -2.06 15.37 -3.82
N PRO A 296 -1.87 14.44 -4.76
CA PRO A 296 -1.03 14.63 -5.95
C PRO A 296 -1.71 15.48 -7.03
N ASN A 297 -2.98 15.86 -6.86
CA ASN A 297 -3.78 16.56 -7.85
C ASN A 297 -3.55 18.07 -7.79
N THR A 298 -2.34 18.48 -8.20
CA THR A 298 -1.75 19.79 -7.87
C THR A 298 -2.39 21.00 -8.54
N LEU A 299 -3.29 20.82 -9.50
CA LEU A 299 -4.02 21.94 -10.11
C LEU A 299 -5.19 22.41 -9.25
N GLY A 300 -5.58 21.66 -8.21
CA GLY A 300 -6.70 21.97 -7.34
C GLY A 300 -7.99 21.24 -7.70
N ALA A 301 -9.04 21.46 -6.91
CA ALA A 301 -10.33 20.80 -7.05
C ALA A 301 -11.34 21.68 -7.79
N PHE A 302 -11.99 21.11 -8.81
CA PHE A 302 -12.94 21.81 -9.67
C PHE A 302 -14.20 20.97 -9.91
N CYS A 303 -15.28 21.68 -10.24
CA CYS A 303 -16.52 21.07 -10.65
C CYS A 303 -16.41 20.50 -12.07
N GLU A 304 -16.79 19.24 -12.22
CA GLU A 304 -16.94 18.53 -13.49
C GLU A 304 -18.43 18.24 -13.70
N SER A 305 -19.16 19.21 -14.26
CA SER A 305 -20.61 19.17 -14.40
C SER A 305 -21.06 19.80 -15.71
N PRO A 306 -20.83 19.12 -16.86
CA PRO A 306 -21.10 19.69 -18.17
C PRO A 306 -22.54 20.18 -18.31
N GLY A 307 -22.70 21.47 -18.64
CA GLY A 307 -24.00 22.11 -18.84
C GLY A 307 -24.57 22.82 -17.60
N GLU A 308 -23.95 22.67 -16.43
CA GLU A 308 -24.33 23.38 -15.22
C GLU A 308 -23.60 24.73 -15.10
N ALA A 309 -24.20 25.70 -14.40
CA ALA A 309 -23.62 27.04 -14.24
C ALA A 309 -22.28 27.06 -13.48
N PHE A 310 -22.03 26.03 -12.67
CA PHE A 310 -20.82 25.87 -11.86
C PHE A 310 -19.76 24.96 -12.53
N ASP A 311 -19.98 24.50 -13.77
CA ASP A 311 -18.99 23.70 -14.50
C ASP A 311 -17.65 24.43 -14.63
N GLY A 312 -16.56 23.74 -14.34
CA GLY A 312 -15.21 24.30 -14.40
C GLY A 312 -14.88 25.34 -13.32
N GLN A 313 -15.80 25.65 -12.39
CA GLN A 313 -15.52 26.51 -11.24
C GLN A 313 -14.77 25.73 -10.15
N PRO A 314 -13.97 26.40 -9.29
CA PRO A 314 -13.41 25.78 -8.10
C PRO A 314 -14.52 25.20 -7.21
N CYS A 315 -14.26 24.05 -6.59
CA CYS A 315 -15.21 23.51 -5.62
C CYS A 315 -15.38 24.42 -4.41
N ASP A 316 -16.48 24.26 -3.69
CA ASP A 316 -16.68 24.93 -2.41
C ASP A 316 -15.53 24.63 -1.43
N PHE A 317 -14.98 25.68 -0.83
CA PHE A 317 -13.77 25.61 -0.01
C PHE A 317 -13.96 24.79 1.28
N GLU A 318 -15.14 24.88 1.90
CA GLU A 318 -15.42 24.26 3.19
C GLU A 318 -15.96 22.84 3.08
N THR A 319 -16.77 22.58 2.04
CA THR A 319 -17.53 21.34 1.89
C THR A 319 -17.06 20.46 0.74
N SER A 320 -16.22 21.01 -0.16
CA SER A 320 -15.81 20.34 -1.41
C SER A 320 -16.98 19.87 -2.25
N THR A 321 -17.94 20.77 -2.46
CA THR A 321 -19.15 20.49 -3.24
C THR A 321 -19.27 21.37 -4.48
N CYS A 322 -20.09 20.89 -5.41
CA CYS A 322 -20.52 21.54 -6.64
C CYS A 322 -22.04 21.42 -6.72
N GLY A 323 -22.74 22.55 -6.76
CA GLY A 323 -24.20 22.56 -6.67
C GLY A 323 -24.77 21.91 -5.40
N GLY A 324 -23.98 21.86 -4.31
CA GLY A 324 -24.35 21.23 -3.03
C GLY A 324 -24.09 19.72 -2.94
N THR A 325 -23.44 19.12 -3.95
CA THR A 325 -23.10 17.69 -3.98
C THR A 325 -21.58 17.47 -4.11
N ALA A 326 -21.03 16.43 -3.50
CA ALA A 326 -19.58 16.16 -3.51
C ALA A 326 -19.12 15.50 -4.82
N GLN A 327 -20.01 14.75 -5.49
CA GLN A 327 -19.72 13.85 -6.60
C GLN A 327 -19.06 14.52 -7.80
N ALA A 328 -19.38 15.79 -8.03
CA ALA A 328 -18.85 16.53 -9.16
C ALA A 328 -17.55 17.28 -8.83
N CYS A 329 -17.10 17.27 -7.57
CA CYS A 329 -15.90 17.97 -7.16
C CYS A 329 -14.67 17.06 -7.25
N HIS A 330 -13.85 17.24 -8.29
CA HIS A 330 -12.68 16.41 -8.53
C HIS A 330 -11.37 17.21 -8.51
N GLY A 331 -10.34 16.63 -7.88
CA GLY A 331 -8.96 17.10 -7.93
C GLY A 331 -8.35 16.85 -9.30
N ARG A 332 -7.71 17.87 -9.88
CA ARG A 332 -7.04 17.77 -11.18
C ARG A 332 -5.54 17.61 -11.05
N GLY A 333 -5.00 16.55 -11.63
CA GLY A 333 -3.57 16.30 -11.74
C GLY A 333 -2.91 17.21 -12.77
N PRO A 334 -1.58 17.37 -12.73
CA PRO A 334 -0.87 18.25 -13.65
C PRO A 334 -1.00 17.81 -15.13
N GLY A 335 -1.25 16.52 -15.38
CA GLY A 335 -1.43 15.94 -16.71
C GLY A 335 -2.89 15.67 -17.10
N PHE A 336 -3.89 16.14 -16.34
CA PHE A 336 -5.30 15.70 -16.47
C PHE A 336 -5.90 15.88 -17.87
N ARG A 337 -5.41 16.83 -18.67
CA ARG A 337 -5.86 17.06 -20.05
C ARG A 337 -5.42 15.96 -21.03
N ILE A 338 -4.39 15.20 -20.66
CA ILE A 338 -3.85 14.08 -21.42
C ILE A 338 -4.37 12.77 -20.82
N SER A 339 -4.03 12.50 -19.55
CA SER A 339 -4.55 11.38 -18.78
C SER A 339 -4.13 11.49 -17.30
N ASP A 340 -4.76 10.68 -16.46
CA ASP A 340 -4.31 10.43 -15.09
C ASP A 340 -2.96 9.67 -15.06
N PHE A 341 -2.67 8.80 -16.03
CA PHE A 341 -1.33 8.20 -16.20
C PHE A 341 -0.23 9.24 -16.45
N GLU A 342 -0.52 10.30 -17.22
CA GLU A 342 0.41 11.42 -17.43
C GLU A 342 0.62 12.19 -16.11
N SER A 343 -0.46 12.46 -15.38
CA SER A 343 -0.38 13.09 -14.05
C SER A 343 0.49 12.25 -13.10
N ASN A 344 0.28 10.94 -13.10
CA ASN A 344 1.07 9.97 -12.34
C ASN A 344 2.56 10.00 -12.72
N GLN A 345 2.88 10.11 -14.01
CA GLN A 345 4.26 10.23 -14.47
C GLN A 345 4.91 11.54 -14.03
N ILE A 346 4.21 12.68 -14.14
CA ILE A 346 4.72 14.00 -13.72
C ILE A 346 5.01 14.03 -12.21
N ILE A 347 4.08 13.54 -11.38
CA ILE A 347 4.26 13.51 -9.92
C ILE A 347 5.35 12.49 -9.52
N GLY A 348 5.45 11.37 -10.23
CA GLY A 348 6.54 10.41 -10.07
C GLY A 348 7.91 11.01 -10.43
N ASP A 349 8.01 11.76 -11.53
CA ASP A 349 9.24 12.44 -11.95
C ASP A 349 9.65 13.52 -10.94
N ALA A 350 8.72 14.33 -10.42
CA ALA A 350 9.03 15.34 -9.40
C ALA A 350 9.70 14.72 -8.16
N GLN A 351 9.20 13.56 -7.71
CA GLN A 351 9.80 12.79 -6.63
C GLN A 351 11.17 12.22 -7.01
N PHE A 352 11.29 11.64 -8.21
CA PHE A 352 12.55 11.12 -8.76
C PHE A 352 13.64 12.20 -8.82
N GLN A 353 13.34 13.39 -9.34
CA GLN A 353 14.29 14.50 -9.43
C GLN A 353 14.73 14.97 -8.03
N GLY A 354 13.81 15.02 -7.06
CA GLY A 354 14.14 15.31 -5.66
C GLY A 354 15.15 14.31 -5.10
N ALA A 355 14.91 13.01 -5.27
CA ALA A 355 15.85 11.97 -4.85
C ALA A 355 17.20 12.08 -5.57
N ARG A 356 17.20 12.38 -6.88
CA ARG A 356 18.43 12.51 -7.68
C ARG A 356 19.30 13.68 -7.21
N ARG A 357 18.68 14.81 -6.82
CA ARG A 357 19.38 15.95 -6.20
C ARG A 357 20.09 15.54 -4.92
N LEU A 358 19.42 14.79 -4.04
CA LEU A 358 20.03 14.34 -2.79
C LEU A 358 21.13 13.32 -3.00
N MET A 359 20.93 12.36 -3.89
CA MET A 359 21.91 11.31 -4.19
C MET A 359 23.21 11.86 -4.79
N SER A 360 23.15 13.00 -5.49
CA SER A 360 24.33 13.70 -6.04
C SER A 360 24.96 14.72 -5.08
N SER A 361 24.36 14.95 -3.91
CA SER A 361 24.84 15.91 -2.92
C SER A 361 25.69 15.26 -1.81
N THR A 362 26.37 16.09 -1.02
CA THR A 362 27.06 15.63 0.19
C THR A 362 26.06 15.56 1.33
N LEU A 363 25.92 14.37 1.93
CA LEU A 363 24.91 14.06 2.94
C LEU A 363 25.54 13.92 4.33
N ALA A 364 24.77 14.20 5.37
CA ALA A 364 25.23 14.08 6.75
C ALA A 364 25.35 12.60 7.15
N PRO A 365 26.42 12.16 7.80
CA PRO A 365 26.58 10.76 8.20
C PRO A 365 25.59 10.41 9.33
N VAL A 366 24.93 9.27 9.19
CA VAL A 366 24.10 8.69 10.26
C VAL A 366 25.00 7.94 11.23
N HIS A 367 24.83 8.11 12.54
CA HIS A 367 25.72 7.48 13.52
C HIS A 367 25.11 7.11 14.87
N GLY A 368 25.66 6.05 15.48
CA GLY A 368 25.18 5.45 16.73
C GLY A 368 24.57 4.05 16.55
N ALA A 369 23.98 3.52 17.61
CA ALA A 369 23.46 2.16 17.67
C ALA A 369 22.17 1.97 16.86
N VAL A 370 21.89 0.72 16.48
CA VAL A 370 20.59 0.29 15.93
C VAL A 370 19.72 -0.25 17.07
N LYS A 371 18.49 0.22 17.21
CA LYS A 371 17.52 -0.28 18.21
C LYS A 371 16.11 -0.31 17.62
N SER A 372 15.26 -1.16 18.18
CA SER A 372 13.84 -1.19 17.85
C SER A 372 13.01 -1.46 19.08
N VAL A 373 11.81 -0.91 19.12
CA VAL A 373 10.82 -1.19 20.15
C VAL A 373 9.45 -1.31 19.50
N HIS A 374 8.66 -2.28 19.95
CA HIS A 374 7.30 -2.50 19.52
C HIS A 374 6.42 -2.80 20.73
N THR A 375 5.18 -2.33 20.68
CA THR A 375 4.11 -2.69 21.61
C THR A 375 2.77 -2.61 20.90
N TYR A 376 1.79 -3.36 21.39
CA TYR A 376 0.40 -3.14 21.03
C TYR A 376 -0.24 -2.13 21.98
N LEU A 377 -1.18 -1.34 21.44
CA LEU A 377 -1.97 -0.37 22.18
C LEU A 377 -3.45 -0.56 21.85
N ASN A 378 -4.28 -0.82 22.86
CA ASN A 378 -5.72 -0.86 22.72
C ASN A 378 -6.29 0.57 22.77
N MET A 379 -6.61 1.10 21.59
CA MET A 379 -7.13 2.45 21.41
C MET A 379 -8.62 2.59 21.72
N ALA A 380 -9.36 1.51 21.98
CA ALA A 380 -10.81 1.62 22.21
C ALA A 380 -11.15 2.30 23.56
N THR A 381 -10.28 2.20 24.55
CA THR A 381 -10.52 2.73 25.91
C THR A 381 -9.24 3.21 26.60
N HIS A 382 -8.26 3.70 25.85
CA HIS A 382 -6.97 4.11 26.40
C HIS A 382 -7.10 5.43 27.16
N SER A 383 -6.69 5.45 28.43
CA SER A 383 -6.65 6.66 29.25
C SER A 383 -5.21 7.08 29.50
N PHE A 384 -4.93 8.37 29.39
CA PHE A 384 -3.58 8.93 29.53
C PHE A 384 -3.63 10.38 30.04
N GLN A 385 -2.48 10.93 30.43
CA GLN A 385 -2.37 12.30 30.94
C GLN A 385 -1.94 13.26 29.85
N LEU A 386 -2.68 14.36 29.68
CA LEU A 386 -2.28 15.46 28.82
C LEU A 386 -1.19 16.31 29.50
N PRO A 387 -0.42 17.11 28.75
CA PRO A 387 0.63 17.99 29.31
C PRO A 387 0.12 18.99 30.37
N ASN A 388 -1.17 19.32 30.35
CA ASN A 388 -1.83 20.19 31.33
C ASN A 388 -2.24 19.47 32.63
N GLY A 389 -1.94 18.17 32.78
CA GLY A 389 -2.29 17.35 33.95
C GLY A 389 -3.73 16.85 33.97
N SER A 390 -4.51 17.06 32.90
CA SER A 390 -5.86 16.48 32.77
C SER A 390 -5.81 15.09 32.15
N THR A 391 -6.70 14.21 32.61
CA THR A 391 -6.86 12.87 32.04
C THR A 391 -7.68 12.94 30.76
N ALA A 392 -7.13 12.46 29.65
CA ALA A 392 -7.86 12.23 28.40
C ALA A 392 -8.09 10.73 28.18
N LYS A 393 -9.06 10.41 27.31
CA LYS A 393 -9.42 9.05 26.95
C LYS A 393 -9.73 8.95 25.45
N THR A 394 -9.27 7.89 24.80
CA THR A 394 -9.66 7.55 23.44
C THR A 394 -11.00 6.81 23.39
N CYS A 395 -11.62 6.78 22.22
CA CYS A 395 -12.96 6.25 22.03
C CYS A 395 -12.95 4.94 21.23
N PRO A 396 -13.95 4.05 21.43
CA PRO A 396 -14.18 2.96 20.50
C PRO A 396 -14.37 3.49 19.08
N ALA A 397 -13.79 2.77 18.10
CA ALA A 397 -13.75 3.19 16.70
C ALA A 397 -15.12 3.62 16.17
N ALA A 398 -15.20 4.79 15.53
CA ALA A 398 -16.39 5.26 14.84
C ALA A 398 -16.05 6.19 13.68
N LEU A 399 -16.79 6.06 12.58
CA LEU A 399 -16.69 6.92 11.39
C LEU A 399 -17.83 7.94 11.38
N GLY A 400 -17.49 9.19 11.05
CA GLY A 400 -18.46 10.29 10.94
C GLY A 400 -19.23 10.30 9.63
N PHE A 401 -20.18 11.22 9.44
CA PHE A 401 -20.90 11.38 8.17
C PHE A 401 -19.98 11.72 7.01
N SER A 402 -19.05 12.66 7.20
CA SER A 402 -18.13 13.11 6.15
C SER A 402 -17.21 12.02 5.61
N PHE A 403 -17.06 10.88 6.31
CA PHE A 403 -16.39 9.70 5.76
C PHE A 403 -17.07 9.23 4.46
N ALA A 404 -18.40 9.25 4.40
CA ALA A 404 -19.13 8.83 3.21
C ALA A 404 -19.16 9.91 2.10
N GLY A 405 -18.73 11.15 2.41
CA GLY A 405 -18.55 12.23 1.43
C GLY A 405 -17.26 12.12 0.61
N GLY A 406 -16.36 11.19 0.96
CA GLY A 406 -15.09 11.00 0.27
C GLY A 406 -14.21 12.24 0.30
N THR A 407 -13.29 12.34 -0.65
CA THR A 407 -12.41 13.51 -0.83
C THR A 407 -12.47 14.01 -2.26
N THR A 408 -11.78 15.10 -2.57
CA THR A 408 -11.64 15.57 -3.95
C THR A 408 -10.83 14.60 -4.83
N ASP A 409 -10.03 13.72 -4.24
CA ASP A 409 -9.29 12.68 -4.99
C ASP A 409 -10.16 11.48 -5.36
N GLY A 410 -11.26 11.27 -4.65
CA GLY A 410 -12.22 10.20 -4.84
C GLY A 410 -13.52 10.56 -4.11
N PRO A 411 -14.44 11.26 -4.79
CA PRO A 411 -15.66 11.75 -4.17
C PRO A 411 -16.55 10.64 -3.65
N GLY A 412 -17.22 10.91 -2.52
CA GLY A 412 -18.21 10.01 -1.95
C GLY A 412 -19.49 9.92 -2.78
N ALA A 413 -20.40 9.07 -2.33
CA ALA A 413 -21.71 8.89 -2.95
C ALA A 413 -22.82 9.57 -2.14
N PHE A 414 -24.01 9.69 -2.73
CA PHE A 414 -25.23 10.24 -2.10
C PHE A 414 -25.13 11.71 -1.66
N ASP A 415 -25.89 12.10 -0.64
CA ASP A 415 -26.03 13.45 -0.12
C ASP A 415 -24.99 13.79 0.97
N PHE A 416 -23.93 12.97 1.13
CA PHE A 416 -22.87 13.24 2.09
C PHE A 416 -21.93 14.33 1.57
N VAL A 417 -21.64 15.31 2.42
CA VAL A 417 -20.70 16.39 2.17
C VAL A 417 -19.62 16.42 3.26
N GLN A 418 -18.47 17.03 2.96
CA GLN A 418 -17.44 17.23 3.98
C GLN A 418 -17.77 18.43 4.88
N GLY A 419 -17.23 18.43 6.09
CA GLY A 419 -17.37 19.55 7.03
C GLY A 419 -18.73 19.60 7.73
N ASP A 420 -19.62 18.62 7.53
CA ASP A 420 -20.90 18.58 8.22
C ASP A 420 -20.77 17.98 9.63
N ASN A 421 -20.98 18.83 10.63
CA ASN A 421 -21.07 18.47 12.04
C ASN A 421 -22.50 18.07 12.47
N SER A 422 -23.46 18.03 11.53
CA SER A 422 -24.86 17.76 11.82
C SER A 422 -25.26 16.31 11.58
N THR A 423 -26.38 15.93 12.20
CA THR A 423 -27.11 14.69 11.89
C THR A 423 -28.33 14.94 11.00
N SER A 424 -28.55 16.19 10.60
CA SER A 424 -29.83 16.71 10.10
C SER A 424 -29.97 16.74 8.59
N GLN A 425 -28.90 16.48 7.82
CA GLN A 425 -28.98 16.52 6.35
C GLN A 425 -30.02 15.54 5.81
N ASN A 426 -30.10 14.32 6.36
CA ASN A 426 -31.10 13.36 5.94
C ASN A 426 -31.52 12.40 7.09
N PRO A 427 -32.78 12.48 7.56
CA PRO A 427 -33.32 11.57 8.57
C PRO A 427 -33.25 10.09 8.17
N PHE A 428 -33.21 9.78 6.87
CA PHE A 428 -33.08 8.41 6.36
C PHE A 428 -31.82 7.72 6.87
N TRP A 429 -30.69 8.42 6.92
CA TRP A 429 -29.44 7.82 7.38
C TRP A 429 -29.50 7.43 8.85
N GLN A 430 -30.27 8.10 9.70
CA GLN A 430 -30.45 7.67 11.09
C GLN A 430 -31.14 6.30 11.21
N ILE A 431 -32.04 5.99 10.28
CA ILE A 431 -32.72 4.70 10.21
C ILE A 431 -31.76 3.63 9.68
N VAL A 432 -30.99 3.95 8.64
CA VAL A 432 -30.03 3.02 8.03
C VAL A 432 -28.89 2.66 8.98
N LYS A 433 -28.39 3.61 9.78
CA LYS A 433 -27.34 3.36 10.77
C LYS A 433 -27.66 2.22 11.71
N GLY A 434 -28.86 2.22 12.30
CA GLY A 434 -29.32 1.19 13.22
C GLY A 434 -29.57 -0.18 12.57
N ALA A 435 -29.66 -0.23 11.24
CA ALA A 435 -29.79 -1.47 10.49
C ALA A 435 -28.43 -2.11 10.11
N ILE A 436 -27.35 -1.31 10.01
CA ILE A 436 -26.03 -1.75 9.54
C ILE A 436 -25.05 -1.98 10.70
N THR A 437 -24.93 -1.03 11.63
CA THR A 437 -24.07 -1.15 12.82
C THR A 437 -24.91 -0.94 14.09
N PRO A 438 -24.48 -1.44 15.26
CA PRO A 438 -25.16 -1.14 16.51
C PRO A 438 -25.30 0.36 16.73
N LEU A 439 -26.46 0.82 17.22
CA LEU A 439 -26.66 2.23 17.55
C LEU A 439 -25.62 2.69 18.59
N PRO A 440 -25.02 3.89 18.41
CA PRO A 440 -24.02 4.40 19.35
C PRO A 440 -24.66 4.72 20.70
N SER A 441 -23.99 4.34 21.80
CA SER A 441 -24.37 4.72 23.15
C SER A 441 -24.14 6.22 23.39
N ASP A 442 -24.78 6.79 24.40
CA ASP A 442 -24.59 8.21 24.72
C ASP A 442 -23.17 8.50 25.21
N GLU A 443 -22.53 7.55 25.90
CA GLU A 443 -21.09 7.63 26.24
C GLU A 443 -20.23 7.72 24.97
N GLN A 444 -20.52 6.89 23.96
CA GLN A 444 -19.74 6.90 22.72
C GLN A 444 -19.94 8.19 21.91
N LYS A 445 -21.18 8.70 21.85
CA LYS A 445 -21.47 10.01 21.23
C LYS A 445 -20.71 11.13 21.95
N ALA A 446 -20.72 11.14 23.27
CA ALA A 446 -20.01 12.14 24.07
C ALA A 446 -18.50 12.05 23.89
N CYS A 447 -17.94 10.83 23.82
CA CYS A 447 -16.51 10.61 23.59
C CYS A 447 -16.08 11.09 22.19
N GLN A 448 -16.85 10.77 21.16
CA GLN A 448 -16.53 11.10 19.77
C GLN A 448 -16.86 12.56 19.40
N ALA A 449 -17.58 13.31 20.24
CA ALA A 449 -17.97 14.68 19.95
C ALA A 449 -16.77 15.56 19.49
N PRO A 450 -16.96 16.45 18.50
CA PRO A 450 -18.23 16.80 17.84
C PRO A 450 -18.66 15.86 16.69
N LYS A 451 -17.94 14.77 16.43
CA LYS A 451 -18.24 13.87 15.29
C LYS A 451 -19.67 13.31 15.35
N PRO A 452 -20.49 13.55 14.31
CA PRO A 452 -21.75 12.86 14.16
C PRO A 452 -21.49 11.43 13.66
N ILE A 453 -21.64 10.43 14.53
CA ILE A 453 -21.34 9.02 14.20
C ILE A 453 -22.27 8.52 13.09
N LEU A 454 -21.68 8.07 11.97
CA LEU A 454 -22.34 7.32 10.90
C LEU A 454 -22.19 5.82 11.13
N LEU A 455 -20.96 5.30 11.21
CA LEU A 455 -20.72 3.87 11.42
C LEU A 455 -20.09 3.65 12.79
N ASN A 456 -20.79 2.89 13.64
CA ASN A 456 -20.29 2.50 14.95
C ASN A 456 -19.48 1.21 14.86
N THR A 457 -18.30 1.30 14.26
CA THR A 457 -17.52 0.11 13.87
C THR A 457 -16.83 -0.57 15.05
N GLY A 458 -16.47 0.16 16.09
CA GLY A 458 -15.87 -0.38 17.32
C GLY A 458 -16.82 -1.24 18.15
N ALA A 459 -18.13 -1.00 18.03
CA ALA A 459 -19.16 -1.85 18.62
C ALA A 459 -19.64 -2.98 17.68
N ALA A 460 -19.25 -2.94 16.39
CA ALA A 460 -19.67 -3.91 15.39
C ALA A 460 -18.72 -5.13 15.37
N SER A 461 -19.17 -6.23 15.97
CA SER A 461 -18.41 -7.49 16.10
C SER A 461 -19.02 -8.68 15.36
N THR A 462 -20.12 -8.49 14.63
CA THR A 462 -20.81 -9.54 13.87
C THR A 462 -20.65 -9.25 12.39
N PRO A 463 -20.16 -10.21 11.57
CA PRO A 463 -19.75 -11.58 11.90
C PRO A 463 -18.42 -11.67 12.66
N TYR A 464 -17.57 -10.65 12.56
CA TYR A 464 -16.35 -10.44 13.35
C TYR A 464 -16.05 -8.93 13.37
N ALA A 465 -14.92 -8.50 13.94
CA ALA A 465 -14.61 -7.09 14.15
C ALA A 465 -14.52 -6.27 12.85
N TRP A 466 -15.27 -5.17 12.77
CA TRP A 466 -15.33 -4.30 11.59
C TRP A 466 -14.14 -3.35 11.47
N SER A 467 -13.58 -2.91 12.60
CA SER A 467 -12.39 -2.05 12.67
C SER A 467 -11.42 -2.57 13.73
N PRO A 468 -10.13 -2.21 13.68
CA PRO A 468 -9.19 -2.57 14.73
C PRO A 468 -9.48 -1.78 16.01
N SER A 469 -9.45 -2.47 17.15
CA SER A 469 -9.41 -1.82 18.48
C SER A 469 -7.99 -1.68 19.00
N THR A 470 -7.12 -2.63 18.64
CA THR A 470 -5.70 -2.64 19.01
C THR A 470 -4.85 -2.35 17.79
N VAL A 471 -3.88 -1.46 17.96
CA VAL A 471 -2.93 -1.05 16.90
C VAL A 471 -1.50 -1.37 17.29
N SER A 472 -0.63 -1.49 16.29
CA SER A 472 0.82 -1.66 16.48
C SER A 472 1.49 -0.29 16.64
N ILE A 473 2.30 -0.15 17.69
CA ILE A 473 3.12 1.03 17.97
C ILE A 473 4.58 0.60 17.89
N GLN A 474 5.36 1.19 16.98
CA GLN A 474 6.74 0.76 16.75
C GLN A 474 7.66 1.92 16.41
N MET A 475 8.87 1.90 16.98
CA MET A 475 9.94 2.83 16.61
C MET A 475 11.20 2.07 16.23
N LEU A 476 11.88 2.56 15.19
CA LEU A 476 13.18 2.08 14.74
C LEU A 476 14.20 3.20 14.90
N ARG A 477 15.23 2.99 15.72
CA ARG A 477 16.39 3.89 15.84
C ARG A 477 17.54 3.33 15.03
N ILE A 478 18.09 4.16 14.14
CA ILE A 478 19.28 3.88 13.34
C ILE A 478 20.24 5.03 13.62
N GLY A 479 21.06 4.88 14.65
CA GLY A 479 21.93 5.95 15.10
C GLY A 479 21.16 7.17 15.64
N ASN A 480 21.38 8.31 15.00
CA ASN A 480 20.69 9.58 15.27
C ASN A 480 19.38 9.74 14.47
N PHE A 481 19.07 8.81 13.58
CA PHE A 481 17.84 8.78 12.79
C PHE A 481 16.79 7.85 13.42
N VAL A 482 15.56 8.33 13.59
CA VAL A 482 14.45 7.57 14.21
C VAL A 482 13.23 7.57 13.28
N ILE A 483 12.70 6.38 13.03
CA ILE A 483 11.48 6.16 12.26
C ILE A 483 10.35 5.79 13.22
N LEU A 484 9.27 6.57 13.22
CA LEU A 484 8.00 6.24 13.88
C LEU A 484 7.12 5.48 12.90
N VAL A 485 6.79 4.22 13.19
CA VAL A 485 6.03 3.33 12.31
C VAL A 485 4.54 3.40 12.66
N MET A 486 3.79 4.17 11.89
CA MET A 486 2.48 4.68 12.25
C MET A 486 1.31 3.88 11.63
N PRO A 487 0.35 3.42 12.45
CA PRO A 487 -0.80 2.63 11.99
C PRO A 487 -1.97 3.45 11.41
N GLY A 488 -1.70 4.62 10.85
CA GLY A 488 -2.74 5.50 10.30
C GLY A 488 -2.16 6.63 9.47
N GLU A 489 -3.03 7.47 8.92
CA GLU A 489 -2.69 8.59 8.03
C GLU A 489 -2.74 9.92 8.79
N LEU A 490 -1.60 10.51 9.14
CA LEU A 490 -1.61 11.80 9.83
C LEU A 490 -1.80 12.92 8.82
N THR A 491 -2.62 13.89 9.19
CA THR A 491 -2.62 15.21 8.53
C THR A 491 -1.31 15.94 8.78
N THR A 492 -1.10 16.99 8.00
CA THR A 492 0.15 17.75 8.00
C THR A 492 0.53 18.27 9.38
N MET A 493 -0.40 18.94 10.07
CA MET A 493 -0.08 19.48 11.38
C MET A 493 0.04 18.38 12.45
N ALA A 494 -0.74 17.30 12.32
CA ALA A 494 -0.66 16.18 13.25
C ALA A 494 0.75 15.54 13.26
N GLY A 495 1.36 15.30 12.10
CA GLY A 495 2.71 14.74 12.09
C GLY A 495 3.83 15.75 12.31
N ARG A 496 3.61 17.06 12.08
CA ARG A 496 4.51 18.12 12.59
C ARG A 496 4.59 18.06 14.12
N ARG A 497 3.45 18.07 14.81
CA ARG A 497 3.37 17.94 16.28
C ARG A 497 3.99 16.62 16.76
N MET A 498 3.72 15.52 16.08
CA MET A 498 4.28 14.20 16.41
C MET A 498 5.82 14.20 16.35
N ARG A 499 6.41 14.68 15.24
CA ARG A 499 7.88 14.73 15.07
C ARG A 499 8.53 15.66 16.09
N GLU A 500 7.95 16.84 16.32
CA GLU A 500 8.48 17.81 17.28
C GLU A 500 8.47 17.27 18.70
N ALA A 501 7.34 16.71 19.15
CA ALA A 501 7.20 16.14 20.48
C ALA A 501 8.19 14.98 20.72
N LEU A 502 8.33 14.07 19.75
CA LEU A 502 9.22 12.93 19.90
C LEU A 502 10.69 13.31 19.81
N ARG A 503 11.05 14.24 18.93
CA ARG A 503 12.41 14.79 18.86
C ARG A 503 12.79 15.46 20.18
N ALA A 504 11.91 16.30 20.74
CA ALA A 504 12.14 16.94 22.03
C ALA A 504 12.29 15.91 23.17
N LYS A 505 11.49 14.84 23.15
CA LYS A 505 11.59 13.76 24.14
C LYS A 505 12.89 12.96 24.03
N LEU A 506 13.34 12.65 22.82
CA LEU A 506 14.62 11.96 22.57
C LEU A 506 15.80 12.75 23.12
N ILE A 507 15.82 14.06 22.88
CA ILE A 507 16.87 14.98 23.34
C ILE A 507 16.84 15.15 24.85
N SER A 508 15.68 15.51 25.42
CA SER A 508 15.52 15.76 26.86
C SER A 508 15.75 14.52 27.72
N SER A 509 15.51 13.31 27.18
CA SER A 509 15.78 12.04 27.89
C SER A 509 17.24 11.58 27.76
N GLY A 510 18.09 12.29 27.00
CA GLY A 510 19.49 11.93 26.79
C GLY A 510 19.69 10.67 25.91
N VAL A 511 18.68 10.25 25.16
CA VAL A 511 18.74 9.05 24.29
C VAL A 511 19.50 9.34 23.01
N ILE A 512 19.29 10.53 22.44
CA ILE A 512 19.99 11.04 21.25
C ILE A 512 20.36 12.50 21.51
N GLY A 513 21.47 12.97 20.95
CA GLY A 513 21.90 14.37 21.01
C GLY A 513 21.00 15.31 20.22
N SER A 514 21.40 16.59 20.13
CA SER A 514 20.66 17.64 19.44
C SER A 514 20.47 17.39 17.93
N ASP A 515 21.25 16.49 17.35
CA ASP A 515 21.19 16.05 15.96
C ASP A 515 20.15 14.95 15.71
N ALA A 516 19.32 14.60 16.71
CA ALA A 516 18.21 13.68 16.54
C ALA A 516 17.30 14.09 15.37
N TYR A 517 17.07 13.14 14.46
CA TYR A 517 16.23 13.31 13.28
C TYR A 517 15.08 12.31 13.28
N VAL A 518 13.84 12.79 13.20
CA VAL A 518 12.63 11.96 13.33
C VAL A 518 11.80 12.01 12.06
N VAL A 519 11.47 10.85 11.50
CA VAL A 519 10.49 10.69 10.40
C VAL A 519 9.31 9.83 10.86
N VAL A 520 8.20 9.91 10.13
CA VAL A 520 7.02 9.07 10.36
C VAL A 520 6.72 8.28 9.07
N ALA A 521 6.47 6.99 9.20
CA ALA A 521 6.28 6.06 8.07
C ALA A 521 5.05 5.18 8.27
N GLY A 522 4.29 4.91 7.20
CA GLY A 522 2.91 4.47 7.28
C GLY A 522 2.01 4.94 6.11
N PRO A 523 0.79 4.41 5.98
CA PRO A 523 0.10 3.57 6.97
C PRO A 523 0.72 2.18 7.09
N ALA A 524 1.17 1.84 8.29
CA ALA A 524 2.05 0.71 8.55
C ALA A 524 1.49 -0.24 9.59
N ASN A 525 1.86 -1.51 9.49
CA ASN A 525 1.56 -2.60 10.41
C ASN A 525 0.06 -2.92 10.61
N THR A 526 -0.73 -1.97 11.09
CA THR A 526 -2.19 -2.04 11.26
C THR A 526 -2.77 -0.80 10.61
N TYR A 527 -3.82 -0.91 9.81
CA TYR A 527 -4.49 0.27 9.26
C TYR A 527 -5.66 0.72 10.14
N ALA A 528 -5.56 1.92 10.70
CA ALA A 528 -6.55 2.52 11.60
C ALA A 528 -7.04 3.89 11.10
N HIS A 529 -7.15 4.07 9.77
CA HIS A 529 -7.62 5.29 9.13
C HIS A 529 -6.78 6.54 9.51
N TYR A 530 -7.42 7.69 9.66
CA TYR A 530 -6.78 9.01 9.74
C TYR A 530 -6.46 9.41 11.18
N VAL A 531 -5.54 10.36 11.31
CA VAL A 531 -5.18 11.01 12.57
C VAL A 531 -5.08 12.51 12.31
N THR A 532 -5.99 13.27 12.89
CA THR A 532 -6.06 14.74 12.80
C THR A 532 -5.58 15.39 14.10
N THR A 533 -5.26 16.69 14.04
CA THR A 533 -5.20 17.51 15.26
C THR A 533 -6.59 17.66 15.86
N LYS A 534 -6.68 18.07 17.13
CA LYS A 534 -7.97 18.33 17.78
C LYS A 534 -8.75 19.43 17.06
N GLU A 535 -8.02 20.42 16.55
CA GLU A 535 -8.54 21.56 15.82
C GLU A 535 -9.12 21.13 14.48
N GLU A 536 -8.36 20.36 13.68
CA GLU A 536 -8.84 19.78 12.42
C GLU A 536 -10.00 18.81 12.64
N TYR A 537 -9.93 17.99 13.69
CA TYR A 537 -11.01 17.08 14.08
C TYR A 537 -12.33 17.82 14.31
N SER A 538 -12.28 19.04 14.87
CA SER A 538 -13.49 19.82 15.16
C SER A 538 -14.26 20.26 13.91
N ILE A 539 -13.59 20.34 12.76
CA ILE A 539 -14.20 20.73 11.48
C ILE A 539 -14.95 19.56 10.83
N GLN A 540 -14.56 18.32 11.11
CA GLN A 540 -15.18 17.11 10.52
C GLN A 540 -15.24 17.13 8.98
N ARG A 541 -14.14 17.54 8.33
CA ARG A 541 -13.86 17.09 6.95
C ARG A 541 -13.58 15.58 6.92
N TYR A 542 -13.29 15.02 5.75
CA TYR A 542 -13.11 13.57 5.59
C TYR A 542 -12.11 12.98 6.60
N GLU A 543 -10.96 13.61 6.79
CA GLU A 543 -9.89 13.16 7.69
C GLU A 543 -10.35 13.20 9.17
N GLY A 544 -11.08 14.25 9.57
CA GLY A 544 -11.64 14.39 10.92
C GLY A 544 -12.73 13.36 11.22
N ALA A 545 -13.61 13.10 10.25
CA ALA A 545 -14.63 12.06 10.35
C ALA A 545 -14.03 10.65 10.36
N SER A 546 -12.87 10.48 9.73
CA SER A 546 -12.13 9.23 9.63
C SER A 546 -11.09 9.04 10.75
N THR A 547 -10.97 9.98 11.68
CA THR A 547 -10.14 9.84 12.89
C THR A 547 -10.86 8.97 13.92
N ILE A 548 -10.75 7.65 13.77
CA ILE A 548 -11.71 6.70 14.36
C ILE A 548 -11.74 6.66 15.89
N PHE A 549 -10.64 6.99 16.58
CA PHE A 549 -10.54 6.90 18.05
C PHE A 549 -10.88 8.22 18.77
N GLY A 550 -11.46 9.19 18.07
CA GLY A 550 -11.94 10.46 18.64
C GLY A 550 -10.90 11.59 18.63
N GLN A 551 -11.25 12.74 19.21
CA GLN A 551 -10.45 13.98 19.15
C GLN A 551 -9.06 13.88 19.78
N TYR A 552 -8.84 12.93 20.70
CA TYR A 552 -7.57 12.74 21.41
C TYR A 552 -6.68 11.64 20.79
N THR A 553 -6.98 11.22 19.55
CA THR A 553 -6.22 10.17 18.86
C THR A 553 -4.74 10.53 18.70
N LEU A 554 -4.44 11.76 18.27
CA LEU A 554 -3.06 12.23 18.11
C LEU A 554 -2.33 12.27 19.45
N ASP A 555 -2.95 12.84 20.49
CA ASP A 555 -2.34 12.96 21.81
C ASP A 555 -2.02 11.58 22.42
N ALA A 556 -2.91 10.59 22.22
CA ALA A 556 -2.68 9.22 22.65
C ALA A 556 -1.45 8.59 21.98
N TYR A 557 -1.25 8.86 20.68
CA TYR A 557 -0.04 8.43 20.00
C TYR A 557 1.19 9.15 20.55
N ILE A 558 1.16 10.48 20.69
CA ILE A 558 2.29 11.25 21.25
C ILE A 558 2.70 10.70 22.62
N ASP A 559 1.74 10.47 23.52
CA ASP A 559 1.99 9.91 24.85
C ASP A 559 2.60 8.50 24.76
N LYS A 560 1.96 7.59 24.01
CA LYS A 560 2.44 6.21 23.93
C LYS A 560 3.83 6.11 23.31
N TYR A 561 4.08 6.79 22.19
CA TYR A 561 5.42 6.82 21.59
C TYR A 561 6.45 7.48 22.52
N GLY A 562 6.08 8.57 23.20
CA GLY A 562 6.92 9.23 24.18
C GLY A 562 7.32 8.32 25.35
N SER A 563 6.41 7.44 25.79
CA SER A 563 6.67 6.44 26.85
C SER A 563 7.70 5.39 26.44
N LEU A 564 7.90 5.16 25.14
CA LEU A 564 8.80 4.14 24.60
C LEU A 564 10.21 4.65 24.32
N VAL A 565 10.46 5.95 24.46
CA VAL A 565 11.75 6.58 24.11
C VAL A 565 12.92 5.98 24.90
N SER A 566 12.73 5.67 26.19
CA SER A 566 13.78 5.08 27.03
C SER A 566 14.25 3.70 26.56
N PHE A 567 13.39 2.94 25.87
CA PHE A 567 13.74 1.63 25.32
C PHE A 567 14.65 1.72 24.09
N LEU A 568 14.82 2.91 23.51
CA LEU A 568 15.75 3.16 22.43
C LEU A 568 17.15 3.56 22.92
N ALA A 569 17.39 3.69 24.22
CA ALA A 569 18.70 4.06 24.77
C ALA A 569 19.79 3.03 24.48
N ASP A 570 21.05 3.48 24.38
CA ASP A 570 22.19 2.60 24.11
C ASP A 570 22.35 1.52 25.20
N ASN A 571 22.08 1.90 26.46
CA ASN A 571 22.14 1.05 27.64
C ASN A 571 20.81 0.35 27.96
N ALA A 572 19.79 0.43 27.09
CA ALA A 572 18.53 -0.27 27.30
C ALA A 572 18.83 -1.78 27.47
N SER A 573 18.43 -2.32 28.62
CA SER A 573 18.77 -3.68 29.02
C SER A 573 18.15 -4.70 28.06
N ALA A 574 18.97 -5.62 27.55
CA ALA A 574 18.49 -6.71 26.71
C ALA A 574 17.45 -7.53 27.50
N GLY A 575 16.23 -7.63 26.96
CA GLY A 575 15.12 -8.39 27.57
C GLY A 575 14.12 -7.58 28.39
N VAL A 576 14.32 -6.27 28.58
CA VAL A 576 13.28 -5.39 29.14
C VAL A 576 12.30 -5.01 28.05
N VAL A 577 11.14 -5.67 28.04
CA VAL A 577 10.07 -5.46 27.06
C VAL A 577 9.11 -4.39 27.58
N PRO A 578 8.70 -3.40 26.76
CA PRO A 578 7.70 -2.43 27.19
C PRO A 578 6.35 -3.11 27.51
N PRO A 579 5.57 -2.57 28.47
CA PRO A 579 4.20 -3.03 28.68
C PRO A 579 3.39 -2.94 27.40
N SER A 580 2.80 -4.08 27.01
CA SER A 580 2.02 -4.23 25.79
C SER A 580 0.64 -4.79 26.08
N ASP A 581 -0.35 -4.23 25.40
CA ASP A 581 -1.68 -4.82 25.34
C ASP A 581 -1.65 -6.12 24.50
N PRO A 582 -2.72 -6.93 24.54
CA PRO A 582 -2.84 -8.11 23.69
C PRO A 582 -2.77 -7.77 22.20
N ALA A 583 -2.12 -8.62 21.41
CA ALA A 583 -2.07 -8.47 19.95
C ALA A 583 -3.48 -8.46 19.33
N PRO A 584 -3.67 -7.80 18.17
CA PRO A 584 -4.93 -7.86 17.43
C PRO A 584 -5.34 -9.32 17.19
N PRO A 585 -6.63 -9.66 17.39
CA PRO A 585 -7.10 -11.03 17.22
C PRO A 585 -6.86 -11.51 15.79
N ASP A 586 -6.55 -12.79 15.65
CA ASP A 586 -6.47 -13.41 14.33
C ASP A 586 -7.87 -13.60 13.74
N LEU A 587 -8.13 -12.88 12.64
CA LEU A 587 -9.42 -12.92 11.94
C LEU A 587 -9.37 -13.76 10.66
N SER A 588 -8.19 -14.27 10.27
CA SER A 588 -8.01 -15.01 9.02
C SER A 588 -8.91 -16.25 8.91
N GLY A 589 -9.12 -16.97 10.02
CA GLY A 589 -10.02 -18.13 10.09
C GLY A 589 -11.52 -17.79 10.09
N LYS A 590 -11.87 -16.50 10.22
CA LYS A 590 -13.25 -15.99 10.18
C LYS A 590 -13.56 -15.22 8.90
N ALA A 591 -12.53 -15.00 8.07
CA ALA A 591 -12.64 -14.19 6.87
C ALA A 591 -13.72 -14.75 5.94
N ILE A 592 -14.67 -13.89 5.57
CA ILE A 592 -15.73 -14.26 4.63
C ILE A 592 -15.18 -13.95 3.25
N SER A 593 -15.02 -15.00 2.44
CA SER A 593 -14.77 -14.85 1.02
C SER A 593 -16.03 -15.19 0.27
N LEU A 594 -16.55 -14.25 -0.54
CA LEU A 594 -17.60 -14.55 -1.50
C LEU A 594 -17.02 -15.11 -2.81
N GLN A 595 -15.78 -15.63 -2.78
CA GLN A 595 -15.21 -16.44 -3.86
C GLN A 595 -15.77 -17.86 -3.88
N VAL A 596 -17.04 -17.97 -4.25
CA VAL A 596 -17.75 -19.25 -4.28
C VAL A 596 -17.33 -20.06 -5.52
N SER A 597 -16.86 -21.29 -5.31
CA SER A 597 -16.78 -22.32 -6.36
C SER A 597 -18.13 -23.03 -6.48
N LEU A 598 -18.49 -23.51 -7.68
CA LEU A 598 -19.75 -24.24 -7.91
C LEU A 598 -19.95 -25.46 -6.98
N SER A 599 -18.89 -26.03 -6.43
CA SER A 599 -18.96 -27.11 -5.44
C SER A 599 -19.54 -26.69 -4.08
N ALA A 600 -19.43 -25.42 -3.68
CA ALA A 600 -19.92 -24.93 -2.39
C ALA A 600 -21.43 -24.58 -2.40
N LEU A 601 -22.05 -24.48 -3.58
CA LEU A 601 -23.50 -24.26 -3.72
C LEU A 601 -24.36 -25.49 -3.35
N ARG A 602 -23.74 -26.66 -3.11
CA ARG A 602 -24.46 -27.89 -2.70
C ARG A 602 -24.63 -28.05 -1.18
N ALA A 603 -24.08 -27.16 -0.36
CA ALA A 603 -24.02 -27.31 1.11
C ALA A 603 -24.76 -26.23 1.90
N LEU A 604 -25.66 -25.47 1.27
CA LEU A 604 -26.58 -24.57 1.99
C LEU A 604 -27.92 -25.27 2.23
N PRO A 605 -28.47 -25.25 3.46
CA PRO A 605 -29.81 -25.76 3.70
C PRO A 605 -30.81 -24.93 2.90
N VAL A 606 -31.48 -25.58 1.95
CA VAL A 606 -32.62 -25.02 1.22
C VAL A 606 -33.72 -24.78 2.25
N CYS A 607 -34.04 -23.51 2.54
CA CYS A 607 -35.31 -23.19 3.16
C CYS A 607 -36.41 -23.53 2.14
N VAL A 608 -37.04 -24.68 2.36
CA VAL A 608 -38.19 -25.18 1.61
C VAL A 608 -39.32 -24.16 1.73
N ALA A 609 -39.65 -23.47 0.64
CA ALA A 609 -40.89 -22.71 0.54
C ALA A 609 -41.99 -23.65 0.03
N PHE A 610 -42.98 -23.89 0.89
CA PHE A 610 -44.17 -24.66 0.54
C PHE A 610 -44.99 -23.95 -0.54
N ARG A 611 -45.46 -24.78 -1.47
CA ARG A 611 -46.44 -24.52 -2.52
C ARG A 611 -47.83 -24.37 -1.91
N LEU A 612 -48.69 -23.50 -2.45
CA LEU A 612 -50.10 -23.81 -2.73
C LEU A 612 -50.80 -22.70 -3.55
N ASP A 613 -51.91 -23.14 -4.14
CA ASP A 613 -52.47 -22.82 -5.46
C ASP A 613 -53.37 -21.58 -5.60
N THR A 614 -53.66 -21.33 -6.87
CA THR A 614 -54.63 -20.45 -7.54
C THR A 614 -56.01 -20.23 -6.89
N HIS A 615 -56.39 -18.96 -6.68
CA HIS A 615 -57.66 -18.29 -7.12
C HIS A 615 -58.11 -17.12 -6.20
N SER A 616 -58.55 -16.03 -6.85
CA SER A 616 -59.54 -15.02 -6.41
C SER A 616 -59.20 -13.98 -5.30
N LEU A 617 -59.06 -12.72 -5.75
CA LEU A 617 -59.70 -11.45 -5.30
C LEU A 617 -59.99 -11.12 -3.79
N PHE A 618 -59.60 -9.88 -3.43
CA PHE A 618 -60.01 -8.97 -2.32
C PHE A 618 -59.29 -9.00 -0.93
N TYR A 619 -58.61 -7.87 -0.63
CA TYR A 619 -58.31 -7.13 0.62
C TYR A 619 -58.08 -7.84 1.97
N VAL A 620 -57.04 -7.43 2.74
CA VAL A 620 -57.09 -6.90 4.14
C VAL A 620 -55.72 -6.27 4.55
N TYR A 621 -55.80 -5.24 5.40
CA TYR A 621 -54.79 -4.38 6.04
C TYR A 621 -53.86 -5.03 7.12
N VAL A 622 -52.57 -4.66 7.11
CA VAL A 622 -51.70 -4.07 8.19
C VAL A 622 -51.33 -4.85 9.51
N TYR A 623 -49.99 -5.01 9.73
CA TYR A 623 -49.14 -5.09 10.97
C TYR A 623 -49.29 -6.32 11.94
N VAL A 624 -48.31 -6.88 12.69
CA VAL A 624 -47.06 -6.50 13.42
C VAL A 624 -46.19 -7.80 13.56
N ALA A 625 -44.93 -7.90 13.08
CA ALA A 625 -43.61 -7.70 13.73
C ALA A 625 -42.93 -8.88 14.49
N PHE A 626 -41.60 -8.95 14.29
CA PHE A 626 -40.52 -9.66 15.04
C PHE A 626 -40.54 -11.21 14.97
N THR A 627 -39.45 -11.96 14.74
CA THR A 627 -38.05 -11.86 15.17
C THR A 627 -37.20 -12.81 14.30
N SER A 628 -36.12 -12.33 13.71
CA SER A 628 -34.79 -12.95 13.83
C SER A 628 -33.80 -12.06 13.09
N ARG A 629 -32.72 -11.68 13.77
CA ARG A 629 -31.57 -11.00 13.14
C ARG A 629 -31.02 -11.83 11.96
N VAL A 630 -31.29 -13.13 11.96
CA VAL A 630 -30.91 -14.11 10.93
C VAL A 630 -31.59 -13.82 9.58
N CYS A 631 -32.87 -13.50 9.50
CA CYS A 631 -33.55 -13.31 8.19
C CYS A 631 -33.17 -12.02 7.45
N ALA A 632 -32.87 -10.93 8.17
CA ALA A 632 -32.29 -9.73 7.54
C ALA A 632 -30.87 -10.00 7.03
N TYR A 633 -30.10 -10.81 7.79
CA TYR A 633 -28.78 -11.28 7.42
C TYR A 633 -28.82 -12.23 6.21
N VAL A 634 -29.79 -13.14 6.13
CA VAL A 634 -30.00 -14.03 4.98
C VAL A 634 -30.47 -13.23 3.76
N ARG A 635 -31.28 -12.18 3.89
CA ARG A 635 -31.61 -11.29 2.75
C ARG A 635 -30.44 -10.44 2.28
N MET A 636 -29.61 -9.98 3.21
CA MET A 636 -28.33 -9.33 2.89
C MET A 636 -27.43 -10.32 2.17
N LEU A 637 -27.15 -11.49 2.75
CA LEU A 637 -26.36 -12.57 2.15
C LEU A 637 -26.92 -13.10 0.83
N PHE A 638 -28.24 -13.17 0.62
CA PHE A 638 -28.86 -13.55 -0.66
C PHE A 638 -28.73 -12.45 -1.71
N ARG A 639 -28.86 -11.16 -1.35
CA ARG A 639 -28.52 -10.05 -2.26
C ARG A 639 -27.02 -9.97 -2.55
N PHE A 640 -26.17 -10.31 -1.58
CA PHE A 640 -24.71 -10.44 -1.77
C PHE A 640 -24.32 -11.71 -2.54
N SER A 641 -25.13 -12.78 -2.53
CA SER A 641 -24.87 -14.01 -3.31
C SER A 641 -24.96 -13.77 -4.82
N LEU A 642 -25.77 -12.78 -5.24
CA LEU A 642 -25.85 -12.29 -6.62
C LEU A 642 -24.70 -11.34 -7.00
N LEU A 643 -23.94 -10.85 -6.01
CA LEU A 643 -22.78 -9.96 -6.14
C LEU A 643 -21.48 -10.68 -5.74
N ALA A 644 -21.49 -12.00 -5.58
CA ALA A 644 -20.34 -12.76 -5.12
C ALA A 644 -19.23 -12.76 -6.20
N GLN A 645 -18.00 -12.43 -5.83
CA GLN A 645 -16.85 -12.51 -6.74
C GLN A 645 -16.58 -13.98 -7.09
N THR A 646 -17.13 -14.52 -8.16
CA THR A 646 -17.04 -15.97 -8.45
C THR A 646 -15.59 -16.46 -8.58
N ALA A 647 -15.32 -17.69 -8.12
CA ALA A 647 -14.07 -18.35 -8.45
C ALA A 647 -14.01 -18.60 -9.97
N VAL A 648 -12.81 -18.70 -10.56
CA VAL A 648 -12.69 -19.08 -11.99
C VAL A 648 -13.30 -20.46 -12.17
N VAL A 649 -14.42 -20.55 -12.89
CA VAL A 649 -15.14 -21.82 -13.11
C VAL A 649 -14.40 -22.65 -14.16
N PHE A 650 -14.31 -22.11 -15.37
CA PHE A 650 -13.52 -22.63 -16.48
C PHE A 650 -13.27 -21.51 -17.50
N ASP A 651 -12.34 -21.73 -18.40
CA ASP A 651 -12.07 -20.91 -19.58
C ASP A 651 -12.26 -21.75 -20.84
N ALA A 652 -12.79 -21.13 -21.90
CA ALA A 652 -12.83 -21.74 -23.23
C ALA A 652 -12.33 -20.76 -24.29
N ALA A 653 -11.69 -21.28 -25.32
CA ALA A 653 -11.45 -20.53 -26.55
C ALA A 653 -12.75 -20.50 -27.38
N PRO A 654 -13.01 -19.42 -28.15
CA PRO A 654 -14.12 -19.40 -29.11
C PRO A 654 -14.06 -20.57 -30.09
N ILE A 655 -15.21 -20.97 -30.63
CA ILE A 655 -15.31 -22.10 -31.57
C ILE A 655 -14.36 -21.88 -32.77
N GLY A 656 -13.53 -22.88 -33.07
CA GLY A 656 -12.53 -22.82 -34.14
C GLY A 656 -11.30 -21.95 -33.84
N LYS A 657 -11.16 -21.44 -32.62
CA LYS A 657 -9.99 -20.69 -32.14
C LYS A 657 -9.24 -21.47 -31.06
N ARG A 658 -8.03 -21.02 -30.75
CA ARG A 658 -7.22 -21.53 -29.62
C ARG A 658 -6.76 -20.40 -28.71
N PHE A 659 -6.49 -20.71 -27.44
CA PHE A 659 -5.86 -19.76 -26.52
C PHE A 659 -4.55 -19.22 -27.11
N GLY A 660 -4.29 -17.92 -26.93
CA GLY A 660 -3.12 -17.24 -27.49
C GLY A 660 -3.21 -16.95 -29.00
N GLN A 661 -4.31 -17.30 -29.68
CA GLN A 661 -4.50 -16.90 -31.07
C GLN A 661 -4.74 -15.38 -31.18
N VAL A 662 -4.05 -14.73 -32.11
CA VAL A 662 -4.25 -13.31 -32.44
C VAL A 662 -5.63 -13.12 -33.09
N LEU A 663 -6.40 -12.17 -32.55
CA LEU A 663 -7.70 -11.74 -33.07
C LEU A 663 -7.58 -10.45 -33.88
N THR A 664 -6.85 -9.47 -33.32
CA THR A 664 -6.51 -8.21 -33.98
C THR A 664 -5.00 -8.08 -33.93
N ASN A 665 -4.37 -8.01 -35.10
CA ASN A 665 -2.91 -7.92 -35.23
C ASN A 665 -2.46 -6.48 -35.43
N VAL A 666 -1.14 -6.28 -35.47
CA VAL A 666 -0.53 -5.01 -35.87
C VAL A 666 -0.99 -4.62 -37.28
N ASN A 667 -1.32 -3.35 -37.47
CA ASN A 667 -2.01 -2.85 -38.66
C ASN A 667 -1.19 -1.85 -39.50
N THR A 668 -0.20 -1.21 -38.90
CA THR A 668 0.63 -0.19 -39.55
C THR A 668 2.10 -0.48 -39.28
N THR A 669 2.96 -0.34 -40.28
CA THR A 669 4.41 -0.46 -40.11
C THR A 669 5.10 0.47 -41.13
N PRO A 670 6.13 1.23 -40.75
CA PRO A 670 6.73 1.31 -39.42
C PRO A 670 5.91 2.16 -38.43
N TYR A 671 6.00 1.81 -37.15
CA TYR A 671 5.56 2.68 -36.05
C TYR A 671 6.69 3.65 -35.65
N ARG A 672 6.35 4.75 -34.99
CA ARG A 672 7.26 5.78 -34.48
C ARG A 672 7.07 6.01 -32.99
N ALA A 673 8.00 6.74 -32.37
CA ALA A 673 7.84 7.18 -30.99
C ALA A 673 6.52 7.97 -30.82
N GLY A 674 5.78 7.64 -29.75
CA GLY A 674 4.43 8.15 -29.47
C GLY A 674 3.30 7.28 -30.03
N ASP A 675 3.57 6.41 -31.00
CA ASP A 675 2.54 5.50 -31.51
C ASP A 675 2.22 4.39 -30.50
N ALA A 676 0.96 3.96 -30.48
CA ALA A 676 0.49 2.84 -29.66
C ALA A 676 0.29 1.58 -30.51
N VAL A 677 1.15 0.59 -30.31
CA VAL A 677 0.99 -0.75 -30.90
C VAL A 677 -0.03 -1.53 -30.08
N ARG A 678 -1.08 -2.05 -30.72
CA ARG A 678 -2.15 -2.80 -30.05
C ARG A 678 -2.34 -4.17 -30.70
N VAL A 679 -2.34 -5.22 -29.87
CA VAL A 679 -2.59 -6.59 -30.31
C VAL A 679 -3.61 -7.23 -29.38
N GLN A 680 -4.62 -7.88 -29.97
CA GLN A 680 -5.64 -8.60 -29.22
C GLN A 680 -5.48 -10.11 -29.41
N PHE A 681 -5.57 -10.86 -28.32
CA PHE A 681 -5.47 -12.31 -28.29
C PHE A 681 -6.73 -12.95 -27.71
N VAL A 682 -6.99 -14.21 -28.08
CA VAL A 682 -7.86 -15.10 -27.30
C VAL A 682 -7.21 -15.34 -25.94
N GLY A 683 -7.88 -14.89 -24.88
CA GLY A 683 -7.38 -14.92 -23.51
C GLY A 683 -8.02 -15.99 -22.64
N ALA A 684 -7.46 -16.15 -21.45
CA ALA A 684 -8.04 -16.87 -20.31
C ALA A 684 -7.95 -15.99 -19.06
N ASN A 685 -8.67 -16.33 -17.99
CA ASN A 685 -8.70 -15.54 -16.76
C ASN A 685 -7.30 -15.46 -16.08
N PRO A 686 -6.70 -14.27 -15.93
CA PRO A 686 -5.41 -14.07 -15.25
C PRO A 686 -5.36 -14.56 -13.79
N ARG A 687 -6.52 -14.77 -13.14
CA ARG A 687 -6.59 -15.32 -11.76
C ARG A 687 -6.17 -16.78 -11.66
N ASN A 688 -6.08 -17.50 -12.78
CA ASN A 688 -5.57 -18.87 -12.81
C ASN A 688 -4.10 -18.95 -12.37
N ASN A 689 -3.31 -17.95 -12.72
CA ASN A 689 -1.91 -17.84 -12.36
C ASN A 689 -1.53 -16.35 -12.33
N LEU A 690 -1.14 -15.85 -11.16
CA LEU A 690 -0.73 -14.45 -10.98
C LEU A 690 0.59 -14.11 -11.71
N ARG A 691 1.31 -15.16 -12.16
CA ARG A 691 2.61 -15.08 -12.81
C ARG A 691 3.61 -14.24 -12.00
N LEU A 692 3.60 -14.43 -10.67
CA LEU A 692 4.52 -13.75 -9.75
C LEU A 692 5.97 -14.01 -10.18
N GLU A 693 6.79 -12.95 -10.17
CA GLU A 693 8.20 -13.00 -10.61
C GLU A 693 8.37 -13.37 -12.09
N SER A 694 7.29 -13.29 -12.86
CA SER A 694 7.23 -13.53 -14.30
C SER A 694 6.42 -12.40 -14.95
N THR A 695 5.83 -12.64 -16.12
CA THR A 695 5.09 -11.62 -16.86
C THR A 695 3.96 -12.21 -17.70
N PHE A 696 2.89 -11.43 -17.90
CA PHE A 696 1.80 -11.72 -18.83
C PHE A 696 2.14 -11.35 -20.28
N LEU A 697 3.10 -10.45 -20.50
CA LEU A 697 3.49 -10.01 -21.85
C LEU A 697 4.97 -9.68 -21.96
N THR A 698 5.52 -9.83 -23.16
CA THR A 698 6.80 -9.24 -23.54
C THR A 698 6.68 -8.46 -24.84
N VAL A 699 7.37 -7.33 -24.92
CA VAL A 699 7.75 -6.72 -26.20
C VAL A 699 9.16 -7.20 -26.49
N GLU A 700 9.37 -7.78 -27.66
CA GLU A 700 10.63 -8.41 -28.02
C GLU A 700 11.22 -7.73 -29.24
N GLN A 701 12.51 -7.40 -29.19
CA GLN A 701 13.28 -6.88 -30.30
C GLN A 701 14.11 -8.01 -30.92
N GLN A 702 14.18 -8.04 -32.26
CA GLN A 702 15.09 -8.93 -32.95
C GLN A 702 16.52 -8.36 -32.95
N VAL A 703 17.45 -9.06 -32.29
CA VAL A 703 18.87 -8.70 -32.20
C VAL A 703 19.69 -9.92 -32.59
N ASN A 704 20.56 -9.78 -33.60
CA ASN A 704 21.41 -10.87 -34.11
C ASN A 704 20.63 -12.16 -34.46
N GLY A 705 19.43 -12.01 -35.02
CA GLY A 705 18.56 -13.13 -35.38
C GLY A 705 17.81 -13.78 -34.21
N GLN A 706 18.02 -13.33 -32.97
CA GLN A 706 17.31 -13.81 -31.78
C GLN A 706 16.33 -12.76 -31.25
N TRP A 707 15.21 -13.22 -30.71
CA TRP A 707 14.23 -12.36 -30.06
C TRP A 707 14.62 -12.14 -28.60
N ARG A 708 14.78 -10.87 -28.21
CA ARG A 708 15.11 -10.47 -26.84
C ARG A 708 13.99 -9.59 -26.28
N ALA A 709 13.46 -9.96 -25.12
CA ALA A 709 12.51 -9.11 -24.40
C ALA A 709 13.17 -7.78 -24.01
N VAL A 710 12.50 -6.67 -24.36
CA VAL A 710 12.91 -5.30 -24.04
C VAL A 710 11.90 -4.60 -23.15
N ARG A 711 10.64 -5.06 -23.12
CA ARG A 711 9.59 -4.60 -22.19
C ARG A 711 8.77 -5.77 -21.70
N SER A 712 8.16 -5.60 -20.54
CA SER A 712 7.26 -6.56 -19.88
C SER A 712 6.08 -5.83 -19.27
N ASP A 713 5.12 -6.58 -18.72
CA ASP A 713 3.96 -6.05 -17.96
C ASP A 713 4.31 -5.25 -16.67
N SER A 714 5.59 -5.03 -16.39
CA SER A 714 6.07 -4.16 -15.32
C SER A 714 6.55 -2.80 -15.81
N HIS A 715 6.57 -2.56 -17.13
CA HIS A 715 7.02 -1.31 -17.72
C HIS A 715 5.82 -0.39 -18.01
N PRO A 716 5.86 0.90 -17.62
CA PRO A 716 4.71 1.81 -17.72
C PRO A 716 4.26 2.13 -19.15
N SER A 717 5.12 1.88 -20.15
CA SER A 717 4.73 2.01 -21.56
C SER A 717 3.86 0.88 -22.07
N THR A 718 3.66 -0.18 -21.29
CA THR A 718 2.84 -1.32 -21.67
C THR A 718 1.58 -1.42 -20.81
N THR A 719 0.48 -1.87 -21.40
CA THR A 719 -0.71 -2.23 -20.66
C THR A 719 -1.21 -3.60 -21.09
N PHE A 720 -1.73 -4.34 -20.10
CA PHE A 720 -2.39 -5.62 -20.26
C PHE A 720 -3.84 -5.44 -19.83
N LYS A 721 -4.80 -5.61 -20.73
CA LYS A 721 -6.22 -5.52 -20.41
C LYS A 721 -6.93 -6.80 -20.79
N TRP A 722 -7.68 -7.37 -19.86
CA TRP A 722 -8.46 -8.57 -20.05
C TRP A 722 -9.95 -8.23 -20.04
N THR A 723 -10.70 -8.82 -20.96
CA THR A 723 -12.14 -8.62 -21.09
C THR A 723 -12.86 -9.96 -21.18
N ARG A 724 -13.85 -10.18 -20.31
CA ARG A 724 -14.79 -11.31 -20.44
C ARG A 724 -15.70 -11.05 -21.64
N THR A 725 -15.67 -11.92 -22.64
CA THR A 725 -16.56 -11.81 -23.82
C THR A 725 -17.86 -12.59 -23.64
N ASN A 726 -17.82 -13.72 -22.93
CA ASN A 726 -19.04 -14.48 -22.60
C ASN A 726 -18.85 -15.28 -21.31
N THR A 727 -19.66 -15.00 -20.29
CA THR A 727 -19.61 -15.67 -18.98
C THR A 727 -20.06 -17.12 -19.05
N ILE A 728 -21.11 -17.44 -19.82
CA ILE A 728 -21.66 -18.80 -19.94
C ILE A 728 -20.70 -19.71 -20.69
N LEU A 729 -20.09 -19.19 -21.76
CA LEU A 729 -19.13 -19.93 -22.58
C LEU A 729 -17.71 -19.87 -22.03
N GLY A 730 -17.43 -19.09 -20.99
CA GLY A 730 -16.09 -18.94 -20.42
C GLY A 730 -15.07 -18.30 -21.37
N THR A 731 -15.50 -17.54 -22.38
CA THR A 731 -14.58 -16.92 -23.36
C THR A 731 -14.12 -15.54 -22.90
N SER A 732 -12.88 -15.19 -23.23
CA SER A 732 -12.29 -13.88 -22.94
C SER A 732 -11.25 -13.45 -23.97
N THR A 733 -10.95 -12.16 -24.00
CA THR A 733 -9.87 -11.57 -24.82
C THR A 733 -8.87 -10.85 -23.95
N VAL A 734 -7.65 -10.70 -24.47
CA VAL A 734 -6.59 -9.89 -23.88
C VAL A 734 -6.11 -8.88 -24.92
N ASP A 735 -6.18 -7.61 -24.58
CA ASP A 735 -5.61 -6.49 -25.32
C ASP A 735 -4.27 -6.11 -24.68
N ILE A 736 -3.19 -6.19 -25.45
CA ILE A 736 -1.87 -5.69 -25.06
C ILE A 736 -1.57 -4.44 -25.86
N THR A 737 -1.22 -3.36 -25.16
CA THR A 737 -0.76 -2.11 -25.77
C THR A 737 0.68 -1.84 -25.39
N TRP A 738 1.48 -1.36 -26.34
CA TRP A 738 2.79 -0.75 -26.10
C TRP A 738 2.84 0.64 -26.74
N THR A 739 3.00 1.67 -25.93
CA THR A 739 3.26 3.04 -26.38
C THR A 739 4.77 3.19 -26.57
N ILE A 740 5.21 3.41 -27.81
CA ILE A 740 6.64 3.44 -28.13
C ILE A 740 7.26 4.71 -27.55
N GLU A 741 8.25 4.53 -26.68
CA GLU A 741 8.93 5.62 -26.00
C GLU A 741 9.92 6.32 -26.95
N GLY A 742 10.19 7.60 -26.69
CA GLY A 742 11.29 8.32 -27.35
C GLY A 742 12.63 7.62 -27.12
N GLY A 743 13.43 7.50 -28.18
CA GLY A 743 14.73 6.82 -28.12
C GLY A 743 14.67 5.30 -28.21
N THR A 744 13.49 4.70 -28.46
CA THR A 744 13.39 3.27 -28.80
C THR A 744 14.21 2.96 -30.05
N PRO A 745 15.13 1.98 -30.01
CA PRO A 745 15.95 1.65 -31.18
C PRO A 745 15.11 1.24 -32.39
N ALA A 746 15.49 1.69 -33.58
CA ALA A 746 14.88 1.20 -34.80
C ALA A 746 15.14 -0.31 -34.97
N GLY A 747 14.16 -1.04 -35.49
CA GLY A 747 14.31 -2.48 -35.70
C GLY A 747 12.98 -3.23 -35.78
N SER A 748 13.08 -4.56 -35.82
CA SER A 748 11.93 -5.46 -35.85
C SER A 748 11.52 -5.87 -34.44
N TYR A 749 10.22 -5.79 -34.18
CA TYR A 749 9.60 -6.04 -32.89
C TYR A 749 8.42 -7.01 -33.03
N ARG A 750 8.09 -7.69 -31.92
CA ARG A 750 6.84 -8.47 -31.78
C ARG A 750 6.35 -8.41 -30.34
N ILE A 751 5.07 -8.72 -30.15
CA ILE A 751 4.44 -8.82 -28.83
C ILE A 751 4.12 -10.29 -28.55
N SER A 752 4.52 -10.79 -27.38
CA SER A 752 4.15 -12.11 -26.90
C SER A 752 3.23 -12.01 -25.69
N TYR A 753 2.22 -12.88 -25.65
CA TYR A 753 1.26 -13.04 -24.57
C TYR A 753 1.47 -14.39 -23.90
N PHE A 754 1.48 -14.42 -22.57
CA PHE A 754 1.58 -15.62 -21.76
C PHE A 754 0.37 -15.72 -20.83
N GLY A 755 -0.35 -16.84 -20.90
CA GLY A 755 -1.57 -17.05 -20.11
C GLY A 755 -1.69 -18.48 -19.62
N ASP A 756 -2.63 -18.67 -18.70
CA ASP A 756 -2.92 -19.96 -18.07
C ASP A 756 -4.44 -20.17 -18.11
N SER A 757 -4.89 -21.27 -18.71
CA SER A 757 -6.32 -21.58 -18.88
C SER A 757 -6.75 -22.71 -17.97
N LYS A 758 -7.97 -22.62 -17.45
CA LYS A 758 -8.59 -23.65 -16.61
C LYS A 758 -9.66 -24.41 -17.40
N PRO A 759 -9.46 -25.70 -17.76
CA PRO A 759 -10.51 -26.49 -18.37
C PRO A 759 -11.63 -26.80 -17.36
N LEU A 760 -12.81 -27.19 -17.85
CA LEU A 760 -13.95 -27.59 -17.00
C LEU A 760 -13.61 -28.82 -16.13
N ILE A 761 -12.81 -29.74 -16.68
CA ILE A 761 -12.28 -30.92 -15.99
C ILE A 761 -10.79 -30.99 -16.30
N GLY A 762 -9.96 -31.12 -15.25
CA GLY A 762 -8.50 -31.22 -15.37
C GLY A 762 -7.76 -30.12 -14.61
N SER A 763 -6.47 -29.99 -14.91
CA SER A 763 -5.57 -28.99 -14.31
C SER A 763 -5.42 -27.76 -15.20
N ILE A 764 -5.02 -26.64 -14.60
CA ILE A 764 -4.64 -25.42 -15.31
C ILE A 764 -3.45 -25.72 -16.25
N SER A 765 -3.49 -25.17 -17.46
CA SER A 765 -2.43 -25.33 -18.46
C SER A 765 -1.95 -23.98 -19.00
N SER A 766 -0.63 -23.80 -19.11
CA SER A 766 -0.03 -22.61 -19.71
C SER A 766 -0.12 -22.63 -21.23
N PHE A 767 -0.27 -21.47 -21.84
CA PHE A 767 -0.20 -21.26 -23.29
C PHE A 767 0.52 -19.95 -23.61
N SER A 768 0.88 -19.76 -24.88
CA SER A 768 1.43 -18.50 -25.38
C SER A 768 0.84 -18.11 -26.72
N GLY A 769 0.85 -16.80 -26.99
CA GLY A 769 0.48 -16.19 -28.26
C GLY A 769 1.57 -15.22 -28.71
N VAL A 770 1.77 -15.07 -30.02
CA VAL A 770 2.77 -14.16 -30.58
C VAL A 770 2.12 -13.38 -31.72
N SER A 771 2.31 -12.07 -31.74
CA SER A 771 1.86 -11.18 -32.83
C SER A 771 2.66 -11.40 -34.11
N ASP A 772 2.22 -10.77 -35.20
CA ASP A 772 3.08 -10.61 -36.36
C ASP A 772 4.25 -9.66 -36.02
N THR A 773 5.31 -9.75 -36.81
CA THR A 773 6.46 -8.84 -36.69
C THR A 773 6.11 -7.48 -37.28
N PHE A 774 6.49 -6.40 -36.60
CA PHE A 774 6.38 -5.02 -37.06
C PHE A 774 7.71 -4.29 -36.89
N THR A 775 7.87 -3.13 -37.51
CA THR A 775 9.09 -2.31 -37.38
C THR A 775 8.84 -1.01 -36.66
N VAL A 776 9.82 -0.58 -35.86
CA VAL A 776 9.89 0.78 -35.28
C VAL A 776 10.97 1.57 -36.04
N ALA A 777 10.67 2.82 -36.40
CA ALA A 777 11.52 3.70 -37.19
C ALA A 777 11.95 4.96 -36.44
#